data_AF-A0A2S6BYF0-F1
#
_entry.id   AF-A0A2S6BYF0-F1
#
_cell.length_a   1.000
_cell.length_b   1.000
_cell.length_c   1.000
_cell.angle_alpha   90.00
_cell.angle_beta   90.00
_cell.angle_gamma   90.00
#
_symmetry.space_group_name_H-M   'P 1'
#
loop_
_entity.id
_entity.type
_entity.pdbx_description
1 polymer ?
#
loop_
_entity_poly.entity_id
_entity_poly.type
_entity_poly.pdbx_seq_one_letter_code
_entity_poly.pdbx_strand_id
1 'polypeptide(L)'
;MPQEWEPTLGSKSTVVPRADPADIDGSAYRATRGGNAQDLRDMARMGKSQELQRNFKLVTMFGFSAILMCSWESLLSSMSIALTNGGAAGLIWTWFASWMGFTFVYLSMAEMGSMAPTTGGQYHWVSEFSPRRYQRVLSYIVGWLGVLGWQALEASIGFQAGTIIQALLVLNYPDTYEPQRWHGTMLVIAVLVFGAVFNIFLATRLHLVEGTILIVHIYGIFCVLVPLWILSPRSTSEFAWTQFHDPGWGSTGLSALIGMQACIVPLLGADASVHMSEELKDAAYTLPRSMMWATTINGVMGLITAITTAYCLGDVASLLDTSTGYPFVQMFYNSTQSLGATNAMAGIIIFMDAFSAVSIMASASRQMYAFARDQGTPFAGWLSKVDSRLDVPVNAVVMSTIIACLLSLINIGSTVAFNNLVSITNGVLVTSYTVCIGCFIWRRLSRQEMLPSRFDLGHFGLLVNVLAICFLIIIFVMSFFPPTPSPELASMNWSSLIFSAVAIWGIVFYYVWARHRYVGPVENGRDATFLRSQKDPCWTAIVQRALARTRVREGGFKMKQEGLSSNSYDAGVGSPIDDDYHDRDVFGHEQGHDIKYKTLSWQMVAVLMIAEIVSNGMLSLPSSLATVGMVPGIILIVFLGVFAAYTSVLLVNFKLRHPEVHNMGDAGKIMFGPIGREVFAFGTLCFAILLGGGQILSGQIALSFLSNNGVCNMGFAGIFAVATLVCALPRTYDYLSVISVGSVLCIVVAGFLGMGAAGANPVKGRVVVAGRSSDFFTAFFSITNPVFAYCGHFMFFALMSEMKKPRDAIKAAYTLQSFATTYYVIFAAVTYGYIGSEVLSPSFSSLPTKWGKAAYGIAIPNLLIAGSLYVHTASKIIFVRMFRNSRHLHSNTIVGWGAWIGLCTFITGLAFLLAVGVPIFNYLLGIASSAFGAWFTYGIAGMFWLHYTYHDGNGGGFQAWKRKPAGTAAAVLTILAGAFICIAGLYVSIKAIIDAYADGTIAEAFSC
;
A
#
# COMPACT_ATOMS: atom_id res chain seq x y z
N MET A 1 -6.28 13.83 65.36
CA MET A 1 -7.47 13.59 64.52
C MET A 1 -7.46 14.58 63.36
N PRO A 2 -7.20 14.10 62.14
CA PRO A 2 -7.80 14.68 60.94
C PRO A 2 -8.52 13.60 60.11
N GLN A 3 -9.53 14.07 59.37
CA GLN A 3 -10.54 13.31 58.64
C GLN A 3 -9.99 12.35 57.58
N GLU A 4 -10.56 11.13 57.58
CA GLU A 4 -10.43 10.13 56.53
C GLU A 4 -11.05 10.62 55.22
N TRP A 5 -10.29 10.50 54.13
CA TRP A 5 -10.76 10.64 52.76
C TRP A 5 -11.25 9.28 52.26
N GLU A 6 -12.54 9.13 52.02
CA GLU A 6 -13.12 8.01 51.28
C GLU A 6 -12.79 8.11 49.78
N PRO A 7 -12.41 7.01 49.10
CA PRO A 7 -12.29 6.98 47.66
C PRO A 7 -13.67 6.72 47.02
N THR A 8 -14.12 7.68 46.19
CA THR A 8 -15.36 7.58 45.40
C THR A 8 -15.30 6.41 44.40
N LEU A 9 -16.18 5.43 44.61
CA LEU A 9 -16.45 4.32 43.69
C LEU A 9 -17.08 4.81 42.36
N GLY A 10 -16.34 4.59 41.28
CA GLY A 10 -16.78 4.06 39.98
C GLY A 10 -18.05 4.63 39.33
N SER A 11 -17.87 5.29 38.18
CA SER A 11 -18.91 5.45 37.16
C SER A 11 -19.48 4.07 36.79
N LYS A 12 -20.78 3.87 37.03
CA LYS A 12 -21.52 2.67 36.61
C LYS A 12 -21.42 2.52 35.09
N SER A 13 -20.75 1.48 34.60
CA SER A 13 -20.85 1.08 33.20
C SER A 13 -22.21 0.41 32.97
N THR A 14 -23.06 1.07 32.20
CA THR A 14 -24.35 0.56 31.74
C THR A 14 -24.13 -0.63 30.82
N VAL A 15 -24.67 -1.79 31.21
CA VAL A 15 -24.76 -2.97 30.35
C VAL A 15 -25.85 -2.70 29.31
N VAL A 16 -25.46 -2.59 28.04
CA VAL A 16 -26.39 -2.49 26.91
C VAL A 16 -26.96 -3.90 26.63
N PRO A 17 -28.29 -4.08 26.53
CA PRO A 17 -28.89 -5.37 26.18
C PRO A 17 -28.52 -5.77 24.74
N ARG A 18 -28.69 -7.06 24.39
CA ARG A 18 -28.57 -7.55 23.00
C ARG A 18 -29.41 -6.69 22.05
N ALA A 19 -28.76 -5.82 21.30
CA ALA A 19 -29.29 -5.17 20.12
C ALA A 19 -28.63 -5.80 18.89
N ASP A 20 -29.42 -6.00 17.84
CA ASP A 20 -28.90 -6.38 16.52
C ASP A 20 -27.90 -5.31 16.04
N PRO A 21 -26.89 -5.68 15.21
CA PRO A 21 -25.85 -4.74 14.76
C PRO A 21 -26.35 -3.50 13.99
N ALA A 22 -27.66 -3.40 13.74
CA ALA A 22 -28.31 -2.31 13.02
C ALA A 22 -28.81 -1.15 13.92
N ASP A 23 -28.90 -1.34 15.24
CA ASP A 23 -29.50 -0.33 16.16
C ASP A 23 -28.49 0.37 17.09
N ILE A 24 -27.21 0.43 16.71
CA ILE A 24 -26.19 1.16 17.48
C ILE A 24 -26.23 2.64 17.07
N ASP A 25 -27.02 3.42 17.81
CA ASP A 25 -27.03 4.88 17.78
C ASP A 25 -25.59 5.47 17.84
N GLY A 26 -25.36 6.62 17.20
CA GLY A 26 -24.03 7.25 17.09
C GLY A 26 -23.37 7.55 18.45
N SER A 27 -24.17 7.61 19.52
CA SER A 27 -23.73 7.71 20.92
C SER A 27 -22.98 6.46 21.40
N ALA A 28 -23.40 5.25 20.98
CA ALA A 28 -22.77 3.99 21.35
C ALA A 28 -21.50 3.69 20.50
N TYR A 29 -21.41 4.17 19.25
CA TYR A 29 -20.17 4.11 18.46
C TYR A 29 -19.03 4.95 19.07
N ARG A 30 -19.35 6.11 19.65
CA ARG A 30 -18.37 6.91 20.44
C ARG A 30 -17.94 6.17 21.72
N ALA A 31 -18.84 5.39 22.34
CA ALA A 31 -18.52 4.58 23.51
C ALA A 31 -17.63 3.35 23.20
N THR A 32 -17.68 2.81 21.97
CA THR A 32 -16.86 1.65 21.57
C THR A 32 -15.50 2.00 20.96
N ARG A 33 -15.16 3.30 20.84
CA ARG A 33 -13.93 3.81 20.19
C ARG A 33 -13.64 3.13 18.83
N GLY A 34 -14.69 2.83 18.06
CA GLY A 34 -14.59 2.23 16.73
C GLY A 34 -14.51 0.69 16.66
N GLY A 35 -14.64 -0.01 17.81
CA GLY A 35 -14.67 -1.48 17.90
C GLY A 35 -16.06 -2.10 17.74
N ASN A 36 -16.08 -3.40 17.41
CA ASN A 36 -17.32 -4.18 17.34
C ASN A 36 -17.67 -4.84 18.70
N ALA A 37 -18.85 -5.46 18.80
CA ALA A 37 -19.28 -6.13 20.04
C ALA A 37 -18.36 -7.30 20.46
N GLN A 38 -17.65 -7.92 19.50
CA GLN A 38 -16.65 -8.95 19.81
C GLN A 38 -15.42 -8.35 20.47
N ASP A 39 -14.87 -7.27 19.91
CA ASP A 39 -13.69 -6.58 20.43
C ASP A 39 -13.90 -6.18 21.90
N LEU A 40 -15.10 -5.67 22.23
CA LEU A 40 -15.48 -5.35 23.61
C LEU A 40 -15.53 -6.57 24.53
N ARG A 41 -16.07 -7.70 24.05
CA ARG A 41 -16.10 -8.95 24.82
C ARG A 41 -14.71 -9.49 25.09
N ASP A 42 -13.83 -9.43 24.10
CA ASP A 42 -12.46 -9.91 24.22
C ASP A 42 -11.66 -9.05 25.21
N MET A 43 -11.81 -7.71 25.14
CA MET A 43 -11.21 -6.78 26.12
C MET A 43 -11.74 -6.99 27.54
N ALA A 44 -13.06 -7.14 27.70
CA ALA A 44 -13.67 -7.40 29.00
C ALA A 44 -13.21 -8.73 29.62
N ARG A 45 -13.07 -9.78 28.81
CA ARG A 45 -12.55 -11.08 29.25
C ARG A 45 -11.10 -11.00 29.75
N MET A 46 -10.29 -10.12 29.15
CA MET A 46 -8.91 -9.87 29.57
C MET A 46 -8.79 -8.85 30.72
N GLY A 47 -9.91 -8.32 31.23
CA GLY A 47 -9.93 -7.32 32.30
C GLY A 47 -9.40 -5.95 31.87
N LYS A 48 -9.51 -5.59 30.58
CA LYS A 48 -8.99 -4.34 30.01
C LYS A 48 -10.11 -3.39 29.56
N SER A 49 -9.94 -2.10 29.80
CA SER A 49 -10.76 -1.02 29.23
C SER A 49 -10.28 -0.68 27.80
N GLN A 50 -11.22 -0.34 26.92
CA GLN A 50 -10.89 0.16 25.58
C GLN A 50 -10.48 1.64 25.68
N GLU A 51 -9.17 1.91 25.62
CA GLU A 51 -8.62 3.28 25.69
C GLU A 51 -8.15 3.82 24.34
N LEU A 52 -7.68 2.97 23.43
CA LEU A 52 -7.21 3.41 22.11
C LEU A 52 -8.33 3.35 21.05
N GLN A 53 -8.21 4.15 19.99
CA GLN A 53 -9.18 4.12 18.88
C GLN A 53 -8.84 3.04 17.86
N ARG A 54 -9.84 2.24 17.48
CA ARG A 54 -9.67 1.18 16.47
C ARG A 54 -9.70 1.75 15.07
N ASN A 55 -8.52 2.02 14.52
CA ASN A 55 -8.31 2.64 13.20
C ASN A 55 -7.79 1.65 12.14
N PHE A 56 -7.03 0.62 12.54
CA PHE A 56 -6.45 -0.34 11.61
C PHE A 56 -7.46 -1.38 11.12
N LYS A 57 -7.30 -1.77 9.85
CA LYS A 57 -7.98 -2.89 9.18
C LYS A 57 -6.92 -3.84 8.60
N LEU A 58 -7.36 -4.95 8.00
CA LEU A 58 -6.47 -5.99 7.48
C LEU A 58 -5.34 -5.45 6.57
N VAL A 59 -5.67 -4.70 5.51
CA VAL A 59 -4.66 -4.21 4.55
C VAL A 59 -3.68 -3.24 5.19
N THR A 60 -4.17 -2.30 6.00
CA THR A 60 -3.32 -1.31 6.68
C THR A 60 -2.46 -1.95 7.75
N MET A 61 -2.93 -3.03 8.38
CA MET A 61 -2.16 -3.76 9.38
C MET A 61 -1.12 -4.68 8.76
N PHE A 62 -1.47 -5.31 7.63
CA PHE A 62 -0.52 -6.04 6.81
C PHE A 62 0.60 -5.11 6.34
N GLY A 63 0.25 -3.92 5.85
CA GLY A 63 1.19 -2.88 5.46
C GLY A 63 2.17 -2.53 6.57
N PHE A 64 1.64 -2.19 7.75
CA PHE A 64 2.45 -1.89 8.93
C PHE A 64 3.44 -3.01 9.28
N SER A 65 2.99 -4.28 9.33
CA SER A 65 3.89 -5.41 9.60
C SER A 65 4.93 -5.61 8.51
N ALA A 66 4.55 -5.47 7.23
CA ALA A 66 5.45 -5.66 6.10
C ALA A 66 6.53 -4.57 6.03
N ILE A 67 6.14 -3.30 6.25
CA ILE A 67 7.04 -2.14 6.26
C ILE A 67 7.99 -2.22 7.46
N LEU A 68 7.49 -2.58 8.64
CA LEU A 68 8.34 -2.72 9.81
C LEU A 68 9.47 -3.74 9.59
N MET A 69 9.18 -4.85 8.92
CA MET A 69 10.19 -5.85 8.60
C MET A 69 11.19 -5.37 7.53
N CYS A 70 10.78 -4.49 6.58
CA CYS A 70 11.59 -3.99 5.45
C CYS A 70 12.53 -5.07 4.89
N SER A 71 11.96 -6.20 4.48
CA SER A 71 12.73 -7.44 4.40
C SER A 71 13.79 -7.45 3.30
N TRP A 72 13.45 -6.96 2.11
CA TRP A 72 14.38 -6.98 0.98
C TRP A 72 15.36 -5.81 1.05
N GLU A 73 14.95 -4.69 1.64
CA GLU A 73 15.79 -3.53 1.94
C GLU A 73 16.86 -3.89 2.98
N SER A 74 16.43 -4.44 4.12
CA SER A 74 17.33 -4.83 5.22
C SER A 74 18.25 -5.98 4.82
N LEU A 75 17.83 -6.87 3.90
CA LEU A 75 18.70 -7.91 3.34
C LEU A 75 19.88 -7.31 2.56
N LEU A 76 19.63 -6.28 1.73
CA LEU A 76 20.69 -5.57 1.02
C LEU A 76 21.63 -4.87 2.00
N SER A 77 21.07 -4.22 3.03
CA SER A 77 21.82 -3.51 4.05
C SER A 77 22.68 -4.41 4.94
N SER A 78 22.28 -5.67 5.13
CA SER A 78 23.02 -6.66 5.95
C SER A 78 23.82 -7.68 5.12
N MET A 79 23.86 -7.53 3.80
CA MET A 79 24.51 -8.45 2.87
C MET A 79 25.98 -8.72 3.21
N SER A 80 26.71 -7.75 3.78
CA SER A 80 28.11 -7.94 4.20
C SER A 80 28.27 -9.18 5.10
N ILE A 81 27.36 -9.39 6.04
CA ILE A 81 27.43 -10.51 7.00
C ILE A 81 27.27 -11.86 6.26
N ALA A 82 26.32 -11.94 5.33
CA ALA A 82 26.08 -13.15 4.54
C ALA A 82 27.17 -13.45 3.51
N LEU A 83 27.78 -12.42 2.91
CA LEU A 83 28.86 -12.62 1.95
C LEU A 83 30.14 -13.07 2.65
N THR A 84 30.48 -12.47 3.79
CA THR A 84 31.63 -12.88 4.60
C THR A 84 31.46 -14.28 5.17
N ASN A 85 30.25 -14.66 5.57
CA ASN A 85 29.96 -15.97 6.14
C ASN A 85 28.87 -16.66 5.30
N GLY A 86 29.26 -17.58 4.41
CA GLY A 86 28.34 -18.35 3.57
C GLY A 86 28.37 -18.01 2.09
N GLY A 87 28.82 -16.82 1.69
CA GLY A 87 28.97 -16.44 0.27
C GLY A 87 27.63 -16.31 -0.48
N ALA A 88 27.69 -16.34 -1.81
CA ALA A 88 26.50 -16.15 -2.66
C ALA A 88 25.45 -17.25 -2.45
N ALA A 89 25.87 -18.52 -2.40
CA ALA A 89 24.97 -19.64 -2.13
C ALA A 89 24.41 -19.60 -0.69
N GLY A 90 25.25 -19.22 0.28
CA GLY A 90 24.84 -19.01 1.67
C GLY A 90 23.72 -18.00 1.79
N LEU A 91 23.82 -16.85 1.12
CA LEU A 91 22.78 -15.81 1.11
C LEU A 91 21.41 -16.36 0.66
N ILE A 92 21.35 -17.16 -0.41
CA ILE A 92 20.08 -17.71 -0.93
C ILE A 92 19.51 -18.78 0.00
N TRP A 93 20.31 -19.79 0.36
CA TRP A 93 19.83 -20.95 1.11
C TRP A 93 19.50 -20.62 2.56
N THR A 94 20.31 -19.76 3.20
CA THR A 94 20.06 -19.33 4.58
C THR A 94 18.86 -18.38 4.66
N TRP A 95 18.59 -17.57 3.62
CA TRP A 95 17.35 -16.81 3.51
C TRP A 95 16.13 -17.72 3.46
N PHE A 96 16.13 -18.70 2.55
CA PHE A 96 15.02 -19.64 2.40
C PHE A 96 14.77 -20.42 3.70
N ALA A 97 15.83 -20.94 4.32
CA ALA A 97 15.73 -21.64 5.60
C ALA A 97 15.19 -20.73 6.71
N SER A 98 15.65 -19.48 6.78
CA SER A 98 15.18 -18.50 7.76
C SER A 98 13.70 -18.20 7.57
N TRP A 99 13.26 -18.00 6.34
CA TRP A 99 11.85 -17.72 6.01
C TRP A 99 10.93 -18.88 6.42
N MET A 100 11.31 -20.12 6.10
CA MET A 100 10.54 -21.30 6.51
C MET A 100 10.51 -21.44 8.04
N GLY A 101 11.62 -21.22 8.71
CA GLY A 101 11.70 -21.25 10.18
C GLY A 101 10.80 -20.21 10.84
N PHE A 102 10.87 -18.95 10.40
CA PHE A 102 10.02 -17.87 10.90
C PHE A 102 8.54 -18.08 10.57
N THR A 103 8.21 -18.77 9.48
CA THR A 103 6.82 -19.14 9.18
C THR A 103 6.23 -20.01 10.29
N PHE A 104 6.98 -20.97 10.84
CA PHE A 104 6.51 -21.76 12.00
C PHE A 104 6.37 -20.93 13.27
N VAL A 105 7.29 -19.99 13.51
CA VAL A 105 7.23 -19.06 14.64
C VAL A 105 5.98 -18.19 14.57
N TYR A 106 5.70 -17.57 13.42
CA TYR A 106 4.56 -16.68 13.26
C TYR A 106 3.23 -17.41 13.15
N LEU A 107 3.17 -18.66 12.66
CA LEU A 107 1.97 -19.50 12.78
C LEU A 107 1.58 -19.71 14.25
N SER A 108 2.58 -20.00 15.10
CA SER A 108 2.39 -20.18 16.54
C SER A 108 1.91 -18.89 17.21
N MET A 109 2.52 -17.75 16.87
CA MET A 109 2.11 -16.45 17.39
C MET A 109 0.76 -15.97 16.88
N ALA A 110 0.42 -16.24 15.62
CA ALA A 110 -0.86 -15.90 15.03
C ALA A 110 -2.00 -16.58 15.79
N GLU A 111 -1.83 -17.85 16.15
CA GLU A 111 -2.80 -18.58 16.96
C GLU A 111 -2.93 -17.99 18.38
N MET A 112 -1.82 -17.70 19.06
CA MET A 112 -1.85 -17.05 20.38
C MET A 112 -2.46 -15.64 20.33
N GLY A 113 -2.15 -14.86 19.30
CA GLY A 113 -2.71 -13.54 19.07
C GLY A 113 -4.20 -13.57 18.75
N SER A 114 -4.69 -14.61 18.09
CA SER A 114 -6.12 -14.84 17.90
C SER A 114 -6.83 -15.19 19.20
N MET A 115 -6.17 -15.95 20.09
CA MET A 115 -6.70 -16.31 21.40
C MET A 115 -6.78 -15.12 22.36
N ALA A 116 -5.75 -14.26 22.40
CA ALA A 116 -5.67 -13.12 23.31
C ALA A 116 -5.11 -11.89 22.57
N PRO A 117 -5.95 -11.16 21.80
CA PRO A 117 -5.53 -10.03 20.99
C PRO A 117 -5.36 -8.75 21.84
N THR A 118 -4.24 -8.66 22.56
CA THR A 118 -3.90 -7.51 23.42
C THR A 118 -2.54 -6.91 23.06
N THR A 119 -2.39 -5.59 23.22
CA THR A 119 -1.14 -4.86 22.98
C THR A 119 0.02 -5.38 23.83
N GLY A 120 -0.28 -6.05 24.95
CA GLY A 120 0.75 -6.70 25.77
C GLY A 120 1.44 -7.91 25.12
N GLY A 121 0.82 -8.52 24.10
CA GLY A 121 1.42 -9.60 23.32
C GLY A 121 2.08 -10.71 24.16
N GLN A 122 3.37 -10.93 23.94
CA GLN A 122 4.14 -12.05 24.51
C GLN A 122 4.09 -12.16 26.03
N TYR A 123 4.26 -11.06 26.78
CA TYR A 123 4.26 -11.14 28.23
C TYR A 123 2.88 -11.48 28.79
N HIS A 124 1.83 -11.03 28.10
CA HIS A 124 0.45 -11.37 28.42
C HIS A 124 0.16 -12.84 28.09
N TRP A 125 0.59 -13.33 26.93
CA TRP A 125 0.45 -14.74 26.54
C TRP A 125 1.20 -15.67 27.48
N VAL A 126 2.40 -15.29 27.92
CA VAL A 126 3.14 -16.04 28.95
C VAL A 126 2.37 -16.04 30.26
N SER A 127 1.79 -14.92 30.68
CA SER A 127 0.94 -14.88 31.87
C SER A 127 -0.29 -15.79 31.74
N GLU A 128 -0.87 -15.89 30.54
CA GLU A 128 -2.02 -16.74 30.28
C GLU A 128 -1.62 -18.22 30.27
N PHE A 129 -0.60 -18.59 29.51
CA PHE A 129 -0.29 -20.00 29.21
C PHE A 129 0.66 -20.68 30.18
N SER A 130 1.38 -19.94 31.01
CA SER A 130 2.35 -20.52 31.96
C SER A 130 1.69 -21.21 33.18
N PRO A 131 2.42 -22.10 33.88
CA PRO A 131 1.96 -22.65 35.15
C PRO A 131 1.78 -21.55 36.20
N ARG A 132 0.71 -21.65 37.02
CA ARG A 132 0.37 -20.66 38.06
C ARG A 132 1.54 -20.28 38.97
N ARG A 133 2.40 -21.25 39.31
CA ARG A 133 3.58 -21.03 40.18
C ARG A 133 4.62 -20.09 39.57
N TYR A 134 4.77 -20.09 38.25
CA TYR A 134 5.82 -19.34 37.54
C TYR A 134 5.28 -18.13 36.76
N GLN A 135 3.95 -17.97 36.74
CA GLN A 135 3.24 -16.96 35.95
C GLN A 135 3.77 -15.53 36.13
N ARG A 136 3.89 -15.07 37.38
CA ARG A 136 4.34 -13.71 37.68
C ARG A 136 5.80 -13.48 37.26
N VAL A 137 6.67 -14.45 37.52
CA VAL A 137 8.11 -14.35 37.22
C VAL A 137 8.34 -14.36 35.71
N LEU A 138 7.78 -15.34 35.00
CA LEU A 138 8.00 -15.51 33.56
C LEU A 138 7.42 -14.35 32.76
N SER A 139 6.19 -13.91 33.07
CA SER A 139 5.59 -12.77 32.38
C SER A 139 6.37 -11.47 32.62
N TYR A 140 6.89 -11.24 33.83
CA TYR A 140 7.68 -10.05 34.11
C TYR A 140 9.00 -10.01 33.35
N ILE A 141 9.74 -11.13 33.32
CA ILE A 141 11.00 -11.26 32.57
C ILE A 141 10.74 -11.02 31.08
N VAL A 142 9.72 -11.69 30.53
CA VAL A 142 9.34 -11.54 29.11
C VAL A 142 8.91 -10.11 28.78
N GLY A 143 8.23 -9.41 29.71
CA GLY A 143 7.89 -8.00 29.55
C GLY A 143 9.13 -7.10 29.39
N TRP A 144 10.13 -7.27 30.26
CA TRP A 144 11.39 -6.52 30.17
C TRP A 144 12.25 -6.87 28.96
N LEU A 145 12.32 -8.16 28.62
CA LEU A 145 12.96 -8.60 27.38
C LEU A 145 12.27 -7.94 26.18
N GLY A 146 10.94 -7.91 26.15
CA GLY A 146 10.18 -7.16 25.14
C GLY A 146 10.56 -5.68 25.08
N VAL A 147 10.58 -4.98 26.22
CA VAL A 147 10.92 -3.53 26.25
C VAL A 147 12.31 -3.31 25.69
N LEU A 148 13.31 -4.06 26.17
CA LEU A 148 14.69 -3.89 25.74
C LEU A 148 14.85 -4.21 24.25
N GLY A 149 14.25 -5.30 23.78
CA GLY A 149 14.30 -5.71 22.38
C GLY A 149 13.73 -4.63 21.46
N TRP A 150 12.54 -4.11 21.76
CA TRP A 150 11.93 -3.08 20.92
C TRP A 150 12.67 -1.74 20.96
N GLN A 151 13.23 -1.33 22.11
CA GLN A 151 14.02 -0.08 22.18
C GLN A 151 15.33 -0.18 21.42
N ALA A 152 16.00 -1.33 21.48
CA ALA A 152 17.26 -1.52 20.77
C ALA A 152 17.03 -1.75 19.27
N LEU A 153 15.91 -2.36 18.87
CA LEU A 153 15.49 -2.45 17.47
C LEU A 153 15.26 -1.07 16.85
N GLU A 154 14.61 -0.16 17.58
CA GLU A 154 14.40 1.23 17.16
C GLU A 154 15.74 1.95 16.90
N ALA A 155 16.70 1.82 17.80
CA ALA A 155 18.03 2.38 17.60
C ALA A 155 18.74 1.77 16.37
N SER A 156 18.55 0.45 16.14
CA SER A 156 19.21 -0.30 15.06
C SER A 156 18.73 0.14 13.67
N ILE A 157 17.41 0.30 13.48
CA ILE A 157 16.85 0.74 12.19
C ILE A 157 17.20 2.20 11.91
N GLY A 158 17.17 3.06 12.93
CA GLY A 158 17.62 4.45 12.80
C GLY A 158 19.10 4.52 12.43
N PHE A 159 19.92 3.63 13.00
CA PHE A 159 21.32 3.47 12.62
C PHE A 159 21.48 3.14 11.15
N GLN A 160 20.80 2.09 10.69
CA GLN A 160 20.83 1.67 9.29
C GLN A 160 20.45 2.79 8.32
N ALA A 161 19.30 3.45 8.53
CA ALA A 161 18.85 4.55 7.69
C ALA A 161 19.87 5.71 7.67
N GLY A 162 20.37 6.11 8.85
CA GLY A 162 21.31 7.22 8.98
C GLY A 162 22.68 6.95 8.34
N THR A 163 23.23 5.74 8.51
CA THR A 163 24.54 5.40 7.95
C THR A 163 24.50 5.06 6.47
N ILE A 164 23.36 4.64 5.91
CA ILE A 164 23.20 4.55 4.45
C ILE A 164 23.19 5.96 3.82
N ILE A 165 22.58 6.96 4.46
CA ILE A 165 22.70 8.36 4.02
C ILE A 165 24.18 8.78 4.03
N GLN A 166 24.92 8.45 5.09
CA GLN A 166 26.36 8.73 5.16
C GLN A 166 27.14 7.99 4.07
N ALA A 167 26.80 6.75 3.75
CA ALA A 167 27.43 5.97 2.68
C ALA A 167 27.29 6.65 1.31
N LEU A 168 26.14 7.26 1.03
CA LEU A 168 25.97 8.07 -0.18
C LEU A 168 26.83 9.33 -0.17
N LEU A 169 27.04 9.97 0.98
CA LEU A 169 27.96 11.12 1.08
C LEU A 169 29.40 10.70 0.73
N VAL A 170 29.86 9.56 1.24
CA VAL A 170 31.18 9.00 0.90
C VAL A 170 31.30 8.72 -0.60
N LEU A 171 30.26 8.14 -1.21
CA LEU A 171 30.26 7.83 -2.64
C LEU A 171 30.26 9.07 -3.53
N ASN A 172 29.49 10.11 -3.16
CA ASN A 172 29.33 11.31 -4.00
C ASN A 172 30.45 12.34 -3.80
N TYR A 173 31.11 12.34 -2.64
CA TYR A 173 32.11 13.34 -2.26
C TYR A 173 33.42 12.70 -1.77
N PRO A 174 34.04 11.80 -2.56
CA PRO A 174 35.19 11.00 -2.12
C PRO A 174 36.40 11.85 -1.69
N ASP A 175 36.59 13.02 -2.32
CA ASP A 175 37.76 13.88 -2.07
C ASP A 175 37.52 14.95 -0.99
N THR A 176 36.26 15.19 -0.59
CA THR A 176 35.90 16.33 0.28
C THR A 176 35.17 15.94 1.56
N TYR A 177 34.60 14.74 1.63
CA TYR A 177 33.88 14.27 2.80
C TYR A 177 34.66 13.18 3.54
N GLU A 178 35.14 13.51 4.74
CA GLU A 178 35.76 12.53 5.64
C GLU A 178 34.70 11.93 6.58
N PRO A 179 34.42 10.62 6.52
CA PRO A 179 33.39 10.00 7.34
C PRO A 179 33.85 9.91 8.81
N GLN A 180 33.14 10.62 9.69
CA GLN A 180 33.32 10.53 11.14
C GLN A 180 32.10 9.84 11.77
N ARG A 181 32.32 9.10 12.87
CA ARG A 181 31.26 8.33 13.55
C ARG A 181 30.13 9.23 14.07
N TRP A 182 30.47 10.43 14.53
CA TRP A 182 29.49 11.39 15.02
C TRP A 182 28.61 11.97 13.89
N HIS A 183 29.09 12.05 12.64
CA HIS A 183 28.25 12.43 11.49
C HIS A 183 27.09 11.43 11.33
N GLY A 184 27.42 10.12 11.33
CA GLY A 184 26.44 9.05 11.27
C GLY A 184 25.44 9.13 12.41
N THR A 185 25.93 9.21 13.67
CA THR A 185 25.05 9.31 14.85
C THR A 185 24.08 10.49 14.79
N MET A 186 24.48 11.66 14.27
CA MET A 186 23.56 12.79 14.11
C MET A 186 22.45 12.50 13.09
N LEU A 187 22.76 11.81 11.98
CA LEU A 187 21.77 11.37 11.00
C LEU A 187 20.81 10.34 11.59
N VAL A 188 21.30 9.42 12.43
CA VAL A 188 20.46 8.48 13.19
C VAL A 188 19.45 9.23 14.06
N ILE A 189 19.92 10.19 14.85
CA ILE A 189 19.05 11.00 15.72
C ILE A 189 18.01 11.76 14.88
N ALA A 190 18.38 12.28 13.70
CA ALA A 190 17.44 12.95 12.82
C ALA A 190 16.31 12.01 12.34
N VAL A 191 16.63 10.77 11.97
CA VAL A 191 15.63 9.75 11.59
C VAL A 191 14.73 9.38 12.77
N LEU A 192 15.29 9.19 13.96
CA LEU A 192 14.53 8.86 15.17
C LEU A 192 13.58 10.00 15.57
N VAL A 193 14.03 11.25 15.50
CA VAL A 193 13.20 12.42 15.77
C VAL A 193 12.08 12.56 14.74
N PHE A 194 12.36 12.30 13.46
CA PHE A 194 11.32 12.22 12.43
C PHE A 194 10.27 11.16 12.77
N GLY A 195 10.70 9.95 13.16
CA GLY A 195 9.82 8.88 13.63
C GLY A 195 8.94 9.28 14.82
N ALA A 196 9.52 9.98 15.80
CA ALA A 196 8.83 10.47 16.99
C ALA A 196 7.77 11.53 16.65
N VAL A 197 8.14 12.55 15.88
CA VAL A 197 7.24 13.63 15.42
C VAL A 197 6.06 13.03 14.67
N PHE A 198 6.33 12.08 13.77
CA PHE A 198 5.30 11.39 13.02
C PHE A 198 4.33 10.62 13.93
N ASN A 199 4.86 9.87 14.91
CA ASN A 199 4.07 9.10 15.86
C ASN A 199 3.30 9.95 16.88
N ILE A 200 3.68 11.21 17.12
CA ILE A 200 2.95 12.11 18.02
C ILE A 200 1.82 12.82 17.26
N PHE A 201 2.11 13.39 16.09
CA PHE A 201 1.16 14.28 15.38
C PHE A 201 0.33 13.58 14.29
N LEU A 202 0.87 12.54 13.64
CA LEU A 202 0.23 11.85 12.52
C LEU A 202 -0.28 10.45 12.88
N ALA A 203 -0.16 10.01 14.14
CA ALA A 203 -0.55 8.66 14.57
C ALA A 203 -2.02 8.31 14.28
N THR A 204 -2.95 9.25 14.42
CA THR A 204 -4.37 9.01 14.06
C THR A 204 -4.57 8.71 12.57
N ARG A 205 -3.59 9.07 11.72
CA ARG A 205 -3.56 8.80 10.27
C ARG A 205 -2.53 7.73 9.88
N LEU A 206 -1.82 7.14 10.84
CA LEU A 206 -0.74 6.16 10.59
C LEU A 206 -1.22 5.03 9.67
N HIS A 207 -2.39 4.46 9.94
CA HIS A 207 -3.00 3.41 9.10
C HIS A 207 -3.13 3.77 7.61
N LEU A 208 -3.40 5.03 7.25
CA LEU A 208 -3.47 5.46 5.84
C LEU A 208 -2.09 5.54 5.20
N VAL A 209 -1.11 6.01 5.99
CA VAL A 209 0.27 6.19 5.53
C VAL A 209 0.94 4.85 5.35
N GLU A 210 0.78 3.93 6.31
CA GLU A 210 1.24 2.53 6.21
C GLU A 210 0.62 1.82 5.01
N GLY A 211 -0.69 2.02 4.77
CA GLY A 211 -1.34 1.50 3.57
C GLY A 211 -0.73 2.03 2.27
N THR A 212 -0.20 3.26 2.27
CA THR A 212 0.42 3.91 1.10
C THR A 212 1.88 3.48 0.92
N ILE A 213 2.65 3.41 2.00
CA ILE A 213 4.08 3.01 1.94
C ILE A 213 4.20 1.54 1.58
N LEU A 214 3.21 0.70 1.94
CA LEU A 214 3.18 -0.70 1.54
C LEU A 214 3.25 -0.85 0.01
N ILE A 215 2.67 0.10 -0.72
CA ILE A 215 2.76 0.14 -2.18
C ILE A 215 4.19 0.48 -2.60
N VAL A 216 4.84 1.45 -1.94
CA VAL A 216 6.26 1.74 -2.20
C VAL A 216 7.13 0.52 -1.89
N HIS A 217 6.85 -0.25 -0.84
CA HIS A 217 7.55 -1.50 -0.54
C HIS A 217 7.38 -2.54 -1.66
N ILE A 218 6.13 -2.82 -2.07
CA ILE A 218 5.80 -3.83 -3.09
C ILE A 218 6.34 -3.47 -4.49
N TYR A 219 6.32 -2.19 -4.85
CA TYR A 219 6.72 -1.73 -6.19
C TYR A 219 8.15 -1.19 -6.25
N GLY A 220 8.68 -0.70 -5.14
CA GLY A 220 10.04 -0.17 -4.99
C GLY A 220 11.09 -1.24 -5.25
N ILE A 221 10.80 -2.50 -4.92
CA ILE A 221 11.65 -3.65 -5.28
C ILE A 221 11.92 -3.70 -6.78
N PHE A 222 10.92 -3.46 -7.64
CA PHE A 222 11.13 -3.46 -9.09
C PHE A 222 11.96 -2.25 -9.54
N CYS A 223 11.82 -1.10 -8.87
CA CYS A 223 12.63 0.07 -9.14
C CYS A 223 14.12 -0.15 -8.82
N VAL A 224 14.45 -1.12 -7.96
CA VAL A 224 15.82 -1.52 -7.63
C VAL A 224 16.28 -2.72 -8.45
N LEU A 225 15.51 -3.80 -8.49
CA LEU A 225 15.91 -5.05 -9.14
C LEU A 225 15.91 -4.96 -10.67
N VAL A 226 14.99 -4.22 -11.30
CA VAL A 226 14.96 -4.10 -12.77
C VAL A 226 16.23 -3.41 -13.30
N PRO A 227 16.70 -2.28 -12.73
CA PRO A 227 18.01 -1.74 -13.09
C PRO A 227 19.16 -2.73 -12.90
N LEU A 228 19.20 -3.48 -11.79
CA LEU A 228 20.21 -4.52 -11.61
C LEU A 228 20.12 -5.58 -12.70
N TRP A 229 18.91 -5.99 -13.07
CA TRP A 229 18.72 -7.02 -14.07
C TRP A 229 19.15 -6.61 -15.48
N ILE A 230 18.97 -5.33 -15.82
CA ILE A 230 19.30 -4.83 -17.15
C ILE A 230 20.79 -4.43 -17.22
N LEU A 231 21.34 -3.88 -16.14
CA LEU A 231 22.61 -3.18 -16.16
C LEU A 231 23.77 -3.95 -15.55
N SER A 232 23.51 -4.86 -14.60
CA SER A 232 24.58 -5.56 -13.89
C SER A 232 25.26 -6.60 -14.77
N PRO A 233 26.60 -6.73 -14.70
CA PRO A 233 27.26 -7.95 -15.15
C PRO A 233 26.70 -9.15 -14.38
N ARG A 234 26.63 -10.31 -15.05
CA ARG A 234 25.96 -11.51 -14.54
C ARG A 234 26.95 -12.58 -14.11
N SER A 235 26.82 -13.05 -12.89
CA SER A 235 27.52 -14.25 -12.40
C SER A 235 26.93 -15.52 -12.99
N THR A 236 27.70 -16.61 -12.98
CA THR A 236 27.22 -17.93 -13.44
C THR A 236 26.23 -18.54 -12.44
N SER A 237 25.36 -19.43 -12.91
CA SER A 237 24.45 -20.17 -12.03
C SER A 237 25.19 -21.05 -11.03
N GLU A 238 26.36 -21.57 -11.40
CA GLU A 238 27.22 -22.32 -10.47
C GLU A 238 27.64 -21.42 -9.29
N PHE A 239 28.20 -20.23 -9.58
CA PHE A 239 28.56 -19.25 -8.55
C PHE A 239 27.40 -18.94 -7.61
N ALA A 240 26.21 -18.65 -8.16
CA ALA A 240 25.06 -18.24 -7.36
C ALA A 240 24.53 -19.35 -6.43
N TRP A 241 24.46 -20.60 -6.90
CA TRP A 241 23.75 -21.68 -6.19
C TRP A 241 24.65 -22.62 -5.39
N THR A 242 25.94 -22.74 -5.74
CA THR A 242 26.83 -23.75 -5.14
C THR A 242 28.04 -23.17 -4.43
N GLN A 243 28.40 -21.91 -4.67
CA GLN A 243 29.60 -21.33 -4.08
C GLN A 243 29.34 -20.78 -2.67
N PHE A 244 29.77 -21.57 -1.67
CA PHE A 244 29.84 -21.17 -0.27
C PHE A 244 31.19 -20.55 0.06
N HIS A 245 31.21 -19.57 0.96
CA HIS A 245 32.43 -18.96 1.48
C HIS A 245 32.60 -19.27 2.97
N ASP A 246 33.81 -19.70 3.34
CA ASP A 246 34.23 -19.91 4.73
C ASP A 246 35.49 -19.06 5.00
N PRO A 247 35.45 -18.05 5.89
CA PRO A 247 36.60 -17.23 6.22
C PRO A 247 37.62 -17.93 7.14
N GLY A 248 37.42 -19.21 7.50
CA GLY A 248 38.39 -19.99 8.27
C GLY A 248 37.80 -20.71 9.49
N TRP A 249 36.48 -20.95 9.52
CA TRP A 249 35.81 -21.74 10.55
C TRP A 249 36.09 -23.25 10.42
N GLY A 250 36.52 -23.71 9.25
CA GLY A 250 36.79 -25.13 8.96
C GLY A 250 35.53 -25.92 8.58
N SER A 251 34.40 -25.24 8.38
CA SER A 251 33.13 -25.83 7.95
C SER A 251 32.26 -24.78 7.27
N THR A 252 31.95 -25.02 5.99
CA THR A 252 31.03 -24.18 5.20
C THR A 252 29.63 -24.15 5.81
N GLY A 253 29.19 -25.23 6.47
CA GLY A 253 27.91 -25.29 7.16
C GLY A 253 27.86 -24.37 8.39
N LEU A 254 28.93 -24.33 9.18
CA LEU A 254 29.02 -23.41 10.33
C LEU A 254 29.09 -21.95 9.84
N SER A 255 29.92 -21.68 8.82
CA SER A 255 30.00 -20.36 8.19
C SER A 255 28.61 -19.91 7.70
N ALA A 256 27.87 -20.75 6.98
CA ALA A 256 26.52 -20.41 6.52
C ALA A 256 25.54 -20.14 7.68
N LEU A 257 25.60 -20.90 8.78
CA LEU A 257 24.75 -20.65 9.96
C LEU A 257 25.06 -19.32 10.64
N ILE A 258 26.32 -18.89 10.65
CA ILE A 258 26.72 -17.57 11.16
C ILE A 258 26.21 -16.47 10.21
N GLY A 259 26.35 -16.68 8.90
CA GLY A 259 25.84 -15.80 7.84
C GLY A 259 24.33 -15.59 7.85
N MET A 260 23.59 -16.61 8.30
CA MET A 260 22.14 -16.59 8.47
C MET A 260 21.66 -15.40 9.31
N GLN A 261 22.51 -14.83 10.17
CA GLN A 261 22.19 -13.64 10.96
C GLN A 261 21.78 -12.44 10.10
N ALA A 262 22.33 -12.32 8.88
CA ALA A 262 21.91 -11.33 7.88
C ALA A 262 20.46 -11.52 7.42
N CYS A 263 19.99 -12.77 7.39
CA CYS A 263 18.64 -13.12 6.96
C CYS A 263 17.62 -13.07 8.10
N ILE A 264 18.07 -13.20 9.34
CA ILE A 264 17.21 -13.20 10.53
C ILE A 264 16.66 -11.81 10.82
N VAL A 265 17.52 -10.79 10.78
CA VAL A 265 17.13 -9.40 11.10
C VAL A 265 15.95 -8.92 10.22
N PRO A 266 15.97 -9.09 8.89
CA PRO A 266 14.89 -8.67 7.99
C PRO A 266 13.59 -9.49 8.10
N LEU A 267 13.63 -10.66 8.75
CA LEU A 267 12.47 -11.55 8.93
C LEU A 267 11.88 -11.48 10.35
N LEU A 268 12.50 -10.70 11.23
CA LEU A 268 12.04 -10.46 12.59
C LEU A 268 11.00 -9.33 12.63
N GLY A 269 10.02 -9.42 13.54
CA GLY A 269 9.09 -8.33 13.83
C GLY A 269 7.70 -8.41 13.20
N ALA A 270 7.30 -9.51 12.53
CA ALA A 270 5.92 -9.62 12.01
C ALA A 270 4.85 -9.49 13.13
N ASP A 271 5.23 -9.83 14.37
CA ASP A 271 4.46 -9.68 15.61
C ASP A 271 4.29 -8.24 16.09
N ALA A 272 4.93 -7.26 15.45
CA ALA A 272 4.70 -5.84 15.71
C ALA A 272 3.21 -5.46 15.69
N SER A 273 2.43 -6.07 14.79
CA SER A 273 0.98 -5.88 14.71
C SER A 273 0.23 -6.27 15.99
N VAL A 274 0.79 -7.15 16.82
CA VAL A 274 0.23 -7.53 18.12
C VAL A 274 0.20 -6.33 19.06
N HIS A 275 1.23 -5.50 19.04
CA HIS A 275 1.29 -4.30 19.87
C HIS A 275 0.28 -3.23 19.41
N MET A 276 -0.27 -3.36 18.20
CA MET A 276 -1.34 -2.51 17.67
C MET A 276 -2.74 -3.13 17.83
N SER A 277 -2.91 -4.26 18.53
CA SER A 277 -4.17 -5.00 18.55
C SER A 277 -5.35 -4.24 19.18
N GLU A 278 -5.10 -3.32 20.12
CA GLU A 278 -6.12 -2.45 20.72
C GLU A 278 -6.60 -1.36 19.74
N GLU A 279 -5.83 -1.07 18.69
CA GLU A 279 -6.13 -0.14 17.60
C GLU A 279 -6.63 -0.87 16.32
N LEU A 280 -6.73 -2.20 16.35
CA LEU A 280 -7.10 -3.06 15.22
C LEU A 280 -8.57 -3.48 15.26
N LYS A 281 -9.31 -3.40 14.14
CA LYS A 281 -10.71 -3.89 14.09
C LYS A 281 -10.79 -5.41 13.97
N ASP A 282 -11.69 -6.02 14.75
CA ASP A 282 -11.89 -7.47 14.81
C ASP A 282 -10.55 -8.20 15.04
N ALA A 283 -9.85 -7.79 16.10
CA ALA A 283 -8.42 -8.06 16.27
C ALA A 283 -8.11 -9.56 16.29
N ALA A 284 -8.94 -10.39 16.94
CA ALA A 284 -8.79 -11.85 16.98
C ALA A 284 -8.78 -12.51 15.58
N TYR A 285 -9.38 -11.87 14.58
CA TYR A 285 -9.48 -12.37 13.21
C TYR A 285 -8.45 -11.72 12.27
N THR A 286 -8.30 -10.40 12.38
CA THR A 286 -7.47 -9.61 11.48
C THR A 286 -5.97 -9.78 11.77
N LEU A 287 -5.60 -9.83 13.05
CA LEU A 287 -4.21 -9.94 13.52
C LEU A 287 -3.48 -11.17 12.95
N PRO A 288 -3.97 -12.43 13.12
CA PRO A 288 -3.26 -13.61 12.64
C PRO A 288 -3.00 -13.56 11.13
N ARG A 289 -3.98 -13.09 10.36
CA ARG A 289 -3.88 -13.01 8.89
C ARG A 289 -2.89 -11.96 8.44
N SER A 290 -2.85 -10.83 9.13
CA SER A 290 -1.87 -9.77 8.89
C SER A 290 -0.44 -10.30 9.01
N MET A 291 -0.14 -11.01 10.12
CA MET A 291 1.18 -11.60 10.37
C MET A 291 1.59 -12.61 9.28
N MET A 292 0.66 -13.48 8.87
CA MET A 292 0.94 -14.51 7.85
C MET A 292 1.17 -13.90 6.46
N TRP A 293 0.37 -12.90 6.07
CA TRP A 293 0.56 -12.22 4.79
C TRP A 293 1.88 -11.44 4.77
N ALA A 294 2.21 -10.73 5.85
CA ALA A 294 3.49 -10.02 5.98
C ALA A 294 4.68 -10.98 5.83
N THR A 295 4.69 -12.08 6.61
CA THR A 295 5.76 -13.09 6.57
C THR A 295 5.91 -13.70 5.17
N THR A 296 4.79 -14.03 4.51
CA THR A 296 4.82 -14.68 3.19
C THR A 296 5.34 -13.74 2.11
N ILE A 297 4.78 -12.53 2.02
CA ILE A 297 5.14 -11.57 0.97
C ILE A 297 6.59 -11.11 1.13
N ASN A 298 6.98 -10.78 2.35
CA ASN A 298 8.35 -10.33 2.65
C ASN A 298 9.39 -11.44 2.44
N GLY A 299 9.05 -12.70 2.74
CA GLY A 299 9.89 -13.84 2.48
C GLY A 299 10.12 -14.07 0.98
N VAL A 300 9.07 -13.97 0.16
CA VAL A 300 9.15 -14.08 -1.31
C VAL A 300 9.98 -12.93 -1.89
N MET A 301 9.68 -11.68 -1.49
CA MET A 301 10.39 -10.49 -1.98
C MET A 301 11.89 -10.54 -1.64
N GLY A 302 12.24 -10.93 -0.41
CA GLY A 302 13.63 -11.09 -0.03
C GLY A 302 14.30 -12.28 -0.71
N LEU A 303 13.59 -13.36 -1.04
CA LEU A 303 14.16 -14.48 -1.80
C LEU A 303 14.51 -14.05 -3.24
N ILE A 304 13.61 -13.31 -3.89
CA ILE A 304 13.86 -12.74 -5.23
C ILE A 304 15.07 -11.79 -5.17
N THR A 305 15.20 -11.01 -4.11
CA THR A 305 16.33 -10.09 -3.89
C THR A 305 17.63 -10.83 -3.62
N ALA A 306 17.63 -11.88 -2.80
CA ALA A 306 18.79 -12.73 -2.53
C ALA A 306 19.33 -13.34 -3.82
N ILE A 307 18.45 -13.94 -4.62
CA ILE A 307 18.80 -14.53 -5.92
C ILE A 307 19.34 -13.44 -6.85
N THR A 308 18.63 -12.33 -7.01
CA THR A 308 19.06 -11.23 -7.87
C THR A 308 20.45 -10.75 -7.50
N THR A 309 20.67 -10.52 -6.21
CA THR A 309 21.93 -10.02 -5.68
C THR A 309 23.04 -11.03 -5.96
N ALA A 310 22.86 -12.32 -5.68
CA ALA A 310 23.84 -13.36 -5.98
C ALA A 310 24.28 -13.38 -7.46
N TYR A 311 23.38 -13.09 -8.39
CA TYR A 311 23.68 -12.98 -9.82
C TYR A 311 24.31 -11.63 -10.23
N CYS A 312 24.27 -10.59 -9.38
CA CYS A 312 24.71 -9.23 -9.69
C CYS A 312 25.94 -8.77 -8.87
N LEU A 313 26.53 -9.63 -8.02
CA LEU A 313 27.64 -9.26 -7.14
C LEU A 313 28.90 -8.81 -7.90
N GLY A 314 29.29 -9.48 -8.98
CA GLY A 314 30.60 -9.27 -9.58
C GLY A 314 31.73 -9.69 -8.63
N ASP A 315 32.74 -8.83 -8.43
CA ASP A 315 33.86 -9.11 -7.52
C ASP A 315 33.48 -8.86 -6.05
N VAL A 316 33.23 -9.95 -5.32
CA VAL A 316 32.82 -9.96 -3.91
C VAL A 316 33.85 -9.30 -3.00
N ALA A 317 35.16 -9.46 -3.27
CA ALA A 317 36.19 -8.87 -2.43
C ALA A 317 36.13 -7.34 -2.49
N SER A 318 36.04 -6.77 -3.70
CA SER A 318 35.88 -5.31 -3.88
C SER A 318 34.63 -4.74 -3.23
N LEU A 319 33.55 -5.53 -3.18
CA LEU A 319 32.30 -5.12 -2.56
C LEU A 319 32.38 -5.13 -1.03
N LEU A 320 33.11 -6.08 -0.44
CA LEU A 320 33.31 -6.15 1.01
C LEU A 320 34.27 -5.06 1.52
N ASP A 321 35.27 -4.67 0.72
CA ASP A 321 36.27 -3.66 1.07
C ASP A 321 35.85 -2.22 0.67
N THR A 322 34.60 -1.99 0.27
CA THR A 322 34.13 -0.67 -0.17
C THR A 322 34.22 0.38 0.95
N SER A 323 34.68 1.59 0.61
CA SER A 323 34.71 2.73 1.52
C SER A 323 33.33 3.20 1.97
N THR A 324 32.27 2.83 1.24
CA THR A 324 30.88 3.15 1.59
C THR A 324 30.38 2.39 2.83
N GLY A 325 31.05 1.29 3.20
CA GLY A 325 30.63 0.40 4.29
C GLY A 325 29.39 -0.45 3.99
N TYR A 326 28.74 -0.26 2.84
CA TYR A 326 27.56 -1.01 2.41
C TYR A 326 27.79 -1.61 1.02
N PRO A 327 28.03 -2.93 0.93
CA PRO A 327 28.35 -3.58 -0.35
C PRO A 327 27.27 -3.39 -1.43
N PHE A 328 25.99 -3.26 -1.03
CA PHE A 328 24.91 -3.04 -1.99
C PHE A 328 24.97 -1.66 -2.66
N VAL A 329 25.43 -0.62 -1.95
CA VAL A 329 25.58 0.74 -2.50
C VAL A 329 26.64 0.73 -3.60
N GLN A 330 27.77 0.06 -3.33
CA GLN A 330 28.83 -0.14 -4.32
C GLN A 330 28.35 -1.00 -5.50
N MET A 331 27.58 -2.06 -5.24
CA MET A 331 26.98 -2.90 -6.29
C MET A 331 26.05 -2.09 -7.21
N PHE A 332 25.25 -1.18 -6.66
CA PHE A 332 24.38 -0.29 -7.44
C PHE A 332 25.21 0.65 -8.33
N TYR A 333 26.29 1.21 -7.79
CA TYR A 333 27.22 2.03 -8.58
C TYR A 333 27.91 1.23 -9.68
N ASN A 334 28.43 0.05 -9.35
CA ASN A 334 29.10 -0.84 -10.30
C ASN A 334 28.15 -1.27 -11.44
N SER A 335 26.86 -1.46 -11.14
CA SER A 335 25.85 -1.81 -12.15
C SER A 335 25.43 -0.61 -12.99
N THR A 336 25.14 0.53 -12.36
CA THR A 336 24.57 1.69 -13.06
C THR A 336 25.62 2.53 -13.78
N GLN A 337 26.84 2.59 -13.24
CA GLN A 337 27.93 3.50 -13.59
C GLN A 337 27.48 4.97 -13.53
N SER A 338 26.56 5.29 -12.61
CA SER A 338 25.99 6.62 -12.44
C SER A 338 25.67 6.91 -10.98
N LEU A 339 26.25 8.00 -10.45
CA LEU A 339 25.96 8.47 -9.10
C LEU A 339 24.48 8.81 -8.92
N GLY A 340 23.87 9.51 -9.89
CA GLY A 340 22.45 9.88 -9.81
C GLY A 340 21.50 8.68 -9.76
N ALA A 341 21.76 7.65 -10.58
CA ALA A 341 20.96 6.42 -10.56
C ALA A 341 21.16 5.63 -9.26
N THR A 342 22.40 5.54 -8.77
CA THR A 342 22.73 4.90 -7.50
C THR A 342 22.05 5.60 -6.32
N ASN A 343 22.09 6.93 -6.28
CA ASN A 343 21.43 7.74 -5.26
C ASN A 343 19.91 7.57 -5.30
N ALA A 344 19.31 7.47 -6.48
CA ALA A 344 17.87 7.25 -6.61
C ALA A 344 17.47 5.85 -6.08
N MET A 345 18.22 4.81 -6.44
CA MET A 345 17.97 3.45 -5.96
C MET A 345 18.17 3.31 -4.45
N ALA A 346 19.29 3.81 -3.92
CA ALA A 346 19.57 3.82 -2.49
C ALA A 346 18.61 4.74 -1.71
N GLY A 347 18.12 5.82 -2.33
CA GLY A 347 17.10 6.70 -1.77
C GLY A 347 15.78 5.99 -1.48
N ILE A 348 15.41 4.98 -2.29
CA ILE A 348 14.24 4.12 -2.02
C ILE A 348 14.46 3.31 -0.74
N ILE A 349 15.67 2.74 -0.56
CA ILE A 349 16.04 1.99 0.63
C ILE A 349 15.98 2.89 1.88
N ILE A 350 16.62 4.07 1.82
CA ILE A 350 16.61 5.05 2.91
C ILE A 350 15.17 5.48 3.26
N PHE A 351 14.33 5.72 2.25
CA PHE A 351 12.93 6.08 2.45
C PHE A 351 12.18 4.97 3.18
N MET A 352 12.38 3.72 2.77
CA MET A 352 11.75 2.56 3.39
C MET A 352 12.25 2.35 4.83
N ASP A 353 13.55 2.43 5.09
CA ASP A 353 14.11 2.28 6.44
C ASP A 353 13.62 3.40 7.39
N ALA A 354 13.50 4.64 6.89
CA ALA A 354 12.97 5.74 7.69
C ALA A 354 11.50 5.53 8.08
N PHE A 355 10.69 4.96 7.20
CA PHE A 355 9.30 4.62 7.52
C PHE A 355 9.17 3.32 8.33
N SER A 356 10.10 2.38 8.19
CA SER A 356 10.22 1.26 9.13
C SER A 356 10.49 1.77 10.55
N ALA A 357 11.38 2.76 10.73
CA ALA A 357 11.60 3.41 12.02
C ALA A 357 10.31 4.04 12.58
N VAL A 358 9.46 4.64 11.73
CA VAL A 358 8.13 5.14 12.16
C VAL A 358 7.27 3.98 12.71
N SER A 359 7.22 2.83 12.02
CA SER A 359 6.42 1.67 12.44
C SER A 359 6.99 0.99 13.70
N ILE A 360 8.33 0.92 13.83
CA ILE A 360 9.01 0.34 15.00
C ILE A 360 8.76 1.23 16.23
N MET A 361 8.89 2.55 16.10
CA MET A 361 8.56 3.51 17.17
C MET A 361 7.10 3.37 17.64
N ALA A 362 6.16 3.16 16.70
CA ALA A 362 4.77 2.90 17.04
C ALA A 362 4.65 1.63 17.89
N SER A 363 5.28 0.52 17.48
CA SER A 363 5.23 -0.75 18.21
C SER A 363 5.92 -0.68 19.58
N ALA A 364 7.12 -0.10 19.62
CA ALA A 364 7.95 0.04 20.81
C ALA A 364 7.26 0.89 21.88
N SER A 365 6.65 2.01 21.49
CA SER A 365 5.92 2.87 22.43
C SER A 365 4.67 2.19 23.00
N ARG A 366 3.91 1.43 22.20
CA ARG A 366 2.70 0.71 22.66
C ARG A 366 3.04 -0.48 23.54
N GLN A 367 4.11 -1.20 23.22
CA GLN A 367 4.62 -2.28 24.05
C GLN A 367 5.05 -1.75 25.44
N MET A 368 5.80 -0.64 25.48
CA MET A 368 6.22 0.00 26.73
C MET A 368 5.02 0.52 27.52
N TYR A 369 4.07 1.16 26.84
CA TYR A 369 2.81 1.63 27.43
C TYR A 369 2.01 0.50 28.09
N ALA A 370 1.82 -0.63 27.40
CA ALA A 370 1.04 -1.74 27.95
C ALA A 370 1.72 -2.37 29.17
N PHE A 371 3.04 -2.52 29.14
CA PHE A 371 3.79 -3.04 30.28
C PHE A 371 3.78 -2.05 31.47
N ALA A 372 3.85 -0.75 31.21
CA ALA A 372 3.69 0.30 32.23
C ALA A 372 2.27 0.30 32.83
N ARG A 373 1.23 0.12 32.01
CA ARG A 373 -0.16 -0.01 32.46
C ARG A 373 -0.36 -1.17 33.44
N ASP A 374 0.40 -2.25 33.26
CA ASP A 374 0.44 -3.41 34.15
C ASP A 374 1.44 -3.29 35.31
N GLN A 375 1.89 -2.07 35.64
CA GLN A 375 2.86 -1.77 36.70
C GLN A 375 4.21 -2.50 36.55
N GLY A 376 4.59 -2.82 35.31
CA GLY A 376 5.82 -3.55 34.99
C GLY A 376 7.09 -2.68 34.95
N THR A 377 6.96 -1.36 34.81
CA THR A 377 8.09 -0.42 34.63
C THR A 377 8.19 0.60 35.78
N PRO A 378 9.39 1.21 36.00
CA PRO A 378 9.51 2.43 36.80
C PRO A 378 8.67 3.56 36.20
N PHE A 379 8.15 4.45 37.05
CA PHE A 379 7.29 5.57 36.62
C PHE A 379 6.05 5.13 35.82
N ALA A 380 5.53 3.92 36.09
CA ALA A 380 4.36 3.33 35.43
C ALA A 380 3.20 4.33 35.25
N GLY A 381 2.86 5.12 36.27
CA GLY A 381 1.77 6.10 36.20
C GLY A 381 1.99 7.25 35.20
N TRP A 382 3.23 7.58 34.83
CA TRP A 382 3.53 8.57 33.79
C TRP A 382 3.58 7.91 32.40
N LEU A 383 4.21 6.75 32.28
CA LEU A 383 4.35 6.02 31.01
C LEU A 383 3.03 5.40 30.51
N SER A 384 2.11 5.05 31.41
CA SER A 384 0.80 4.48 31.07
C SER A 384 -0.27 5.52 30.74
N LYS A 385 0.08 6.82 30.64
CA LYS A 385 -0.90 7.88 30.37
C LYS A 385 -1.10 8.07 28.87
N VAL A 386 -2.35 7.97 28.42
CA VAL A 386 -2.76 8.29 27.04
C VAL A 386 -3.24 9.74 26.95
N ASP A 387 -2.78 10.47 25.95
CA ASP A 387 -3.26 11.83 25.68
C ASP A 387 -4.68 11.78 25.07
N SER A 388 -5.62 12.56 25.62
CA SER A 388 -7.03 12.50 25.21
C SER A 388 -7.34 13.25 23.92
N ARG A 389 -6.44 14.12 23.43
CA ARG A 389 -6.62 14.84 22.16
C ARG A 389 -5.98 14.08 21.00
N LEU A 390 -4.83 13.46 21.26
CA LEU A 390 -4.06 12.73 20.25
C LEU A 390 -4.40 11.23 20.20
N ASP A 391 -5.04 10.68 21.25
CA ASP A 391 -5.35 9.25 21.42
C ASP A 391 -4.09 8.34 21.36
N VAL A 392 -2.94 8.85 21.82
CA VAL A 392 -1.62 8.19 21.76
C VAL A 392 -0.89 8.31 23.10
N PRO A 393 -0.10 7.31 23.54
CA PRO A 393 0.75 7.40 24.72
C PRO A 393 2.02 8.23 24.44
N VAL A 394 1.88 9.56 24.36
CA VAL A 394 2.98 10.49 24.02
C VAL A 394 4.20 10.32 24.94
N ASN A 395 3.98 10.10 26.24
CA ASN A 395 5.08 9.91 27.20
C ASN A 395 5.93 8.68 26.87
N ALA A 396 5.30 7.58 26.43
CA ALA A 396 6.02 6.38 26.01
C ALA A 396 6.79 6.61 24.70
N VAL A 397 6.22 7.35 23.72
CA VAL A 397 6.92 7.71 22.48
C VAL A 397 8.18 8.54 22.78
N VAL A 398 8.05 9.57 23.61
CA VAL A 398 9.18 10.44 24.00
C VAL A 398 10.25 9.64 24.74
N MET A 399 9.86 8.79 25.69
CA MET A 399 10.80 7.94 26.42
C MET A 399 11.54 6.97 25.47
N SER A 400 10.82 6.33 24.55
CA SER A 400 11.42 5.46 23.53
C SER A 400 12.43 6.19 22.65
N THR A 401 12.09 7.41 22.21
CA THR A 401 13.00 8.23 21.41
C THR A 401 14.26 8.61 22.19
N ILE A 402 14.13 8.99 23.46
CA ILE A 402 15.27 9.33 24.32
C ILE A 402 16.19 8.12 24.48
N ILE A 403 15.64 6.94 24.77
CA ILE A 403 16.41 5.71 24.91
C ILE A 403 17.15 5.39 23.60
N ALA A 404 16.45 5.43 22.46
CA ALA A 404 17.06 5.16 21.15
C ALA A 404 18.18 6.16 20.82
N CYS A 405 17.99 7.45 21.12
CA CYS A 405 19.03 8.48 20.95
C CYS A 405 20.25 8.19 21.83
N LEU A 406 20.06 7.84 23.11
CA LEU A 406 21.16 7.51 24.02
C LEU A 406 21.92 6.26 23.56
N LEU A 407 21.21 5.24 23.07
CA LEU A 407 21.84 4.04 22.52
C LEU A 407 22.65 4.35 21.25
N SER A 408 22.17 5.27 20.40
CA SER A 408 22.91 5.69 19.19
C SER A 408 24.23 6.43 19.49
N LEU A 409 24.37 7.06 20.67
CA LEU A 409 25.60 7.72 21.10
C LEU A 409 26.76 6.73 21.31
N ILE A 410 26.48 5.46 21.58
CA ILE A 410 27.49 4.40 21.72
C ILE A 410 28.37 4.32 20.47
N ASN A 411 27.79 4.55 19.29
CA ASN A 411 28.48 4.53 18.01
C ASN A 411 29.64 5.54 17.95
N ILE A 412 29.57 6.68 18.65
CA ILE A 412 30.66 7.67 18.69
C ILE A 412 31.92 7.03 19.27
N GLY A 413 31.77 6.25 20.34
CA GLY A 413 32.88 5.53 20.97
C GLY A 413 33.29 4.28 20.18
N SER A 414 32.32 3.44 19.80
CA SER A 414 32.58 2.19 19.07
C SER A 414 31.38 1.71 18.26
N THR A 415 31.58 1.56 16.95
CA THR A 415 30.62 0.91 16.03
C THR A 415 30.42 -0.57 16.39
N VAL A 416 31.45 -1.25 16.86
CA VAL A 416 31.38 -2.65 17.32
C VAL A 416 30.51 -2.76 18.56
N ALA A 417 30.67 -1.83 19.52
CA ALA A 417 29.83 -1.83 20.73
C ALA A 417 28.35 -1.59 20.40
N PHE A 418 28.06 -0.73 19.40
CA PHE A 418 26.70 -0.56 18.90
C PHE A 418 26.19 -1.81 18.18
N ASN A 419 26.98 -2.45 17.32
CA ASN A 419 26.59 -3.69 16.64
C ASN A 419 26.32 -4.85 17.64
N ASN A 420 27.06 -4.90 18.75
CA ASN A 420 26.78 -5.85 19.84
C ASN A 420 25.38 -5.59 20.46
N LEU A 421 24.93 -4.33 20.54
CA LEU A 421 23.56 -4.03 20.96
C LEU A 421 22.51 -4.60 20.01
N VAL A 422 22.76 -4.56 18.69
CA VAL A 422 21.89 -5.15 17.67
C VAL A 422 21.81 -6.67 17.83
N SER A 423 22.95 -7.33 18.04
CA SER A 423 23.00 -8.78 18.30
C SER A 423 22.25 -9.19 19.57
N ILE A 424 22.33 -8.39 20.65
CA ILE A 424 21.54 -8.60 21.88
C ILE A 424 20.05 -8.50 21.60
N THR A 425 19.64 -7.52 20.79
CA THR A 425 18.23 -7.32 20.41
C THR A 425 17.63 -8.60 19.84
N ASN A 426 18.35 -9.25 18.93
CA ASN A 426 17.92 -10.51 18.34
C ASN A 426 17.81 -11.61 19.41
N GLY A 427 18.84 -11.78 20.25
CA GLY A 427 18.84 -12.78 21.32
C GLY A 427 17.69 -12.59 22.31
N VAL A 428 17.36 -11.35 22.67
CA VAL A 428 16.29 -10.98 23.60
C VAL A 428 14.90 -11.24 23.03
N LEU A 429 14.65 -10.84 21.78
CA LEU A 429 13.37 -11.11 21.11
C LEU A 429 13.17 -12.61 20.89
N VAL A 430 14.19 -13.32 20.40
CA VAL A 430 14.15 -14.78 20.22
C VAL A 430 13.93 -15.51 21.55
N THR A 431 14.52 -15.02 22.64
CA THR A 431 14.25 -15.57 23.99
C THR A 431 12.80 -15.36 24.39
N SER A 432 12.25 -14.17 24.18
CA SER A 432 10.83 -13.87 24.43
C SER A 432 9.91 -14.84 23.67
N TYR A 433 10.21 -15.06 22.39
CA TYR A 433 9.45 -15.96 21.52
C TYR A 433 9.53 -17.40 22.01
N THR A 434 10.73 -17.84 22.39
CA THR A 434 11.02 -19.18 22.90
C THR A 434 10.26 -19.46 24.20
N VAL A 435 10.28 -18.52 25.16
CA VAL A 435 9.55 -18.66 26.44
C VAL A 435 8.04 -18.70 26.20
N CYS A 436 7.54 -17.84 25.31
CA CYS A 436 6.11 -17.77 24.98
C CYS A 436 5.60 -19.06 24.33
N ILE A 437 6.26 -19.52 23.27
CA ILE A 437 5.90 -20.77 22.57
C ILE A 437 6.11 -21.98 23.50
N GLY A 438 7.15 -21.97 24.34
CA GLY A 438 7.38 -23.01 25.34
C GLY A 438 6.24 -23.14 26.36
N CYS A 439 5.71 -22.02 26.87
CA CYS A 439 4.53 -22.03 27.74
C CYS A 439 3.30 -22.57 27.02
N PHE A 440 3.15 -22.24 25.74
CA PHE A 440 2.04 -22.71 24.91
C PHE A 440 2.11 -24.23 24.64
N ILE A 441 3.30 -24.77 24.36
CA ILE A 441 3.56 -26.22 24.29
C ILE A 441 3.22 -26.89 25.62
N TRP A 442 3.69 -26.34 26.74
CA TRP A 442 3.40 -26.89 28.06
C TRP A 442 1.89 -26.98 28.32
N ARG A 443 1.13 -25.93 27.97
CA ARG A 443 -0.33 -25.91 28.17
C ARG A 443 -1.05 -26.92 27.29
N ARG A 444 -0.61 -27.09 26.03
CA ARG A 444 -1.12 -28.14 25.11
C ARG A 444 -0.84 -29.55 25.64
N LEU A 445 0.39 -29.82 26.12
CA LEU A 445 0.77 -31.12 26.67
C LEU A 445 0.07 -31.42 28.00
N SER A 446 -0.19 -30.39 28.81
CA SER A 446 -0.91 -30.51 30.08
C SER A 446 -2.43 -30.71 29.92
N ARG A 447 -2.95 -30.73 28.67
CA ARG A 447 -4.37 -30.88 28.33
C ARG A 447 -5.30 -29.93 29.11
N GLN A 448 -4.80 -28.74 29.45
CA GLN A 448 -5.64 -27.71 30.06
C GLN A 448 -6.55 -27.08 29.01
N GLU A 449 -7.69 -26.56 29.44
CA GLU A 449 -8.62 -25.86 28.54
C GLU A 449 -7.93 -24.66 27.89
N MET A 450 -8.00 -24.59 26.56
CA MET A 450 -7.42 -23.52 25.75
C MET A 450 -8.44 -22.41 25.55
N LEU A 451 -7.96 -21.17 25.39
CA LEU A 451 -8.84 -20.08 25.03
C LEU A 451 -9.41 -20.30 23.62
N PRO A 452 -10.66 -19.90 23.35
CA PRO A 452 -11.22 -19.98 22.01
C PRO A 452 -10.38 -19.12 21.05
N SER A 453 -10.05 -19.71 19.90
CA SER A 453 -9.28 -19.07 18.83
C SER A 453 -10.12 -18.97 17.56
N ARG A 454 -9.92 -17.92 16.77
CA ARG A 454 -10.45 -17.80 15.40
C ARG A 454 -9.44 -18.21 14.33
N PHE A 455 -8.20 -18.45 14.74
CA PHE A 455 -7.12 -19.01 13.94
C PHE A 455 -6.53 -20.19 14.71
N ASP A 456 -7.05 -21.38 14.47
CA ASP A 456 -6.68 -22.61 15.19
C ASP A 456 -5.90 -23.54 14.26
N LEU A 457 -4.71 -23.96 14.71
CA LEU A 457 -3.86 -24.91 13.99
C LEU A 457 -4.30 -26.38 14.22
N GLY A 458 -5.24 -26.60 15.14
CA GLY A 458 -5.78 -27.90 15.48
C GLY A 458 -4.69 -28.90 15.87
N HIS A 459 -4.72 -30.08 15.25
CA HIS A 459 -3.77 -31.17 15.52
C HIS A 459 -2.33 -30.84 15.11
N PHE A 460 -2.13 -29.96 14.12
CA PHE A 460 -0.80 -29.57 13.66
C PHE A 460 -0.14 -28.54 14.59
N GLY A 461 -0.90 -27.91 15.50
CA GLY A 461 -0.38 -26.86 16.37
C GLY A 461 0.82 -27.28 17.22
N LEU A 462 0.82 -28.49 17.80
CA LEU A 462 1.97 -28.97 18.59
C LEU A 462 3.23 -29.15 17.72
N LEU A 463 3.09 -29.71 16.52
CA LEU A 463 4.20 -29.92 15.59
C LEU A 463 4.82 -28.57 15.18
N VAL A 464 3.98 -27.61 14.80
CA VAL A 464 4.41 -26.26 14.43
C VAL A 464 5.17 -25.57 15.57
N ASN A 465 4.64 -25.65 16.80
CA ASN A 465 5.30 -25.07 17.97
C ASN A 465 6.68 -25.71 18.25
N VAL A 466 6.82 -27.04 18.11
CA VAL A 466 8.09 -27.74 18.32
C VAL A 466 9.11 -27.34 17.25
N LEU A 467 8.71 -27.31 15.98
CA LEU A 467 9.58 -26.85 14.89
C LEU A 467 10.03 -25.41 15.08
N ALA A 468 9.14 -24.53 15.55
CA ALA A 468 9.46 -23.15 15.88
C ALA A 468 10.53 -23.06 16.98
N ILE A 469 10.41 -23.84 18.06
CA ILE A 469 11.41 -23.86 19.15
C ILE A 469 12.77 -24.38 18.65
N CYS A 470 12.80 -25.45 17.86
CA CYS A 470 14.05 -25.98 17.30
C CYS A 470 14.79 -24.92 16.48
N PHE A 471 14.05 -24.18 15.64
CA PHE A 471 14.59 -23.08 14.85
C PHE A 471 15.06 -21.91 15.71
N LEU A 472 14.27 -21.47 16.69
CA LEU A 472 14.62 -20.37 17.60
C LEU A 472 15.88 -20.69 18.43
N ILE A 473 16.10 -21.95 18.83
CA ILE A 473 17.33 -22.36 19.53
C ILE A 473 18.56 -22.15 18.65
N ILE A 474 18.49 -22.50 17.36
CA ILE A 474 19.60 -22.30 16.42
C ILE A 474 19.91 -20.80 16.32
N ILE A 475 18.89 -19.97 16.10
CA ILE A 475 19.06 -18.50 16.03
C ILE A 475 19.65 -17.95 17.32
N PHE A 476 19.15 -18.40 18.48
CA PHE A 476 19.61 -17.93 19.77
C PHE A 476 21.11 -18.17 19.94
N VAL A 477 21.61 -19.37 19.60
CA VAL A 477 23.05 -19.66 19.66
C VAL A 477 23.83 -18.80 18.68
N MET A 478 23.37 -18.68 17.43
CA MET A 478 24.07 -17.89 16.40
C MET A 478 24.11 -16.39 16.71
N SER A 479 23.14 -15.85 17.46
CA SER A 479 23.08 -14.43 17.85
C SER A 479 24.26 -13.99 18.72
N PHE A 480 24.86 -14.93 19.46
CA PHE A 480 26.00 -14.68 20.34
C PHE A 480 27.34 -15.14 19.76
N PHE A 481 27.32 -15.70 18.54
CA PHE A 481 28.53 -16.18 17.89
C PHE A 481 29.36 -14.98 17.36
N PRO A 482 30.70 -15.07 17.36
CA PRO A 482 31.52 -14.04 16.75
C PRO A 482 31.42 -14.04 15.21
N PRO A 483 31.62 -12.88 14.56
CA PRO A 483 31.45 -12.74 13.10
C PRO A 483 32.60 -13.35 12.28
N THR A 484 33.77 -13.58 12.89
CA THR A 484 34.96 -14.15 12.25
C THR A 484 35.65 -15.13 13.20
N PRO A 485 36.41 -16.11 12.67
CA PRO A 485 37.17 -17.03 13.50
C PRO A 485 38.30 -16.30 14.24
N SER A 486 38.49 -16.61 15.53
CA SER A 486 39.51 -16.00 16.39
C SER A 486 39.52 -14.46 16.37
N PRO A 487 38.39 -13.80 16.71
CA PRO A 487 38.29 -12.35 16.65
C PRO A 487 39.22 -11.67 17.66
N GLU A 488 39.73 -10.50 17.30
CA GLU A 488 40.43 -9.64 18.25
C GLU A 488 39.47 -9.20 19.37
N LEU A 489 40.01 -8.88 20.55
CA LEU A 489 39.22 -8.40 21.69
C LEU A 489 38.33 -7.20 21.34
N ALA A 490 38.79 -6.33 20.43
CA ALA A 490 38.08 -5.15 19.97
C ALA A 490 36.94 -5.45 18.98
N SER A 491 36.97 -6.57 18.26
CA SER A 491 35.97 -7.00 17.27
C SER A 491 35.09 -8.15 17.75
N MET A 492 35.32 -8.64 18.97
CA MET A 492 34.55 -9.71 19.59
C MET A 492 33.09 -9.32 19.85
N ASN A 493 32.19 -10.28 19.61
CA ASN A 493 30.78 -10.16 19.93
C ASN A 493 30.55 -10.36 21.44
N TRP A 494 30.51 -9.26 22.20
CA TRP A 494 30.29 -9.27 23.66
C TRP A 494 28.80 -9.34 24.07
N SER A 495 27.91 -9.65 23.14
CA SER A 495 26.47 -9.69 23.36
C SER A 495 26.05 -10.67 24.46
N SER A 496 26.74 -11.81 24.59
CA SER A 496 26.43 -12.81 25.61
C SER A 496 26.63 -12.27 27.03
N LEU A 497 27.71 -11.53 27.26
CA LEU A 497 28.01 -10.90 28.54
C LEU A 497 26.93 -9.86 28.90
N ILE A 498 26.59 -8.98 27.96
CA ILE A 498 25.60 -7.93 28.20
C ILE A 498 24.21 -8.55 28.42
N PHE A 499 23.83 -9.55 27.62
CA PHE A 499 22.58 -10.30 27.80
C PHE A 499 22.50 -10.94 29.19
N SER A 500 23.55 -11.64 29.63
CA SER A 500 23.59 -12.25 30.96
C SER A 500 23.52 -11.21 32.08
N ALA A 501 24.23 -10.09 31.95
CA ALA A 501 24.18 -9.00 32.93
C ALA A 501 22.77 -8.40 33.07
N VAL A 502 22.10 -8.14 31.94
CA VAL A 502 20.72 -7.64 31.91
C VAL A 502 19.74 -8.68 32.47
N ALA A 503 19.88 -9.96 32.11
CA ALA A 503 19.02 -11.02 32.63
C ALA A 503 19.15 -11.16 34.15
N ILE A 504 20.37 -11.12 34.69
CA ILE A 504 20.63 -11.12 36.12
C ILE A 504 20.01 -9.88 36.78
N TRP A 505 20.20 -8.70 36.19
CA TRP A 505 19.60 -7.48 36.70
C TRP A 505 18.07 -7.55 36.73
N GLY A 506 17.43 -8.08 35.69
CA GLY A 506 15.98 -8.29 35.65
C GLY A 506 15.48 -9.25 36.74
N ILE A 507 16.22 -10.33 37.01
CA ILE A 507 15.93 -11.27 38.11
C ILE A 507 16.07 -10.57 39.47
N VAL A 508 17.16 -9.85 39.69
CA VAL A 508 17.39 -9.11 40.95
C VAL A 508 16.30 -8.04 41.15
N PHE A 509 15.98 -7.28 40.11
CA PHE A 509 14.95 -6.25 40.15
C PHE A 509 13.55 -6.84 40.42
N TYR A 510 13.28 -8.05 39.91
CA TYR A 510 12.06 -8.77 40.25
C TYR A 510 11.98 -9.10 41.75
N TYR A 511 13.05 -9.66 42.32
CA TYR A 511 13.06 -10.05 43.74
C TYR A 511 13.11 -8.86 44.70
N VAL A 512 13.69 -7.73 44.31
CA VAL A 512 13.79 -6.54 45.18
C VAL A 512 12.54 -5.67 45.10
N TRP A 513 11.95 -5.50 43.92
CA TRP A 513 10.88 -4.53 43.70
C TRP A 513 9.59 -5.16 43.16
N ALA A 514 9.67 -5.91 42.05
CA ALA A 514 8.48 -6.33 41.32
C ALA A 514 7.63 -7.36 42.07
N ARG A 515 8.22 -8.26 42.88
CA ARG A 515 7.47 -9.25 43.69
C ARG A 515 6.42 -8.61 44.62
N HIS A 516 6.57 -7.33 44.93
CA HIS A 516 5.72 -6.57 45.85
C HIS A 516 4.69 -5.68 45.13
N ARG A 517 4.84 -5.42 43.83
CA ARG A 517 4.00 -4.46 43.08
C ARG A 517 3.39 -5.01 41.78
N TYR A 518 4.05 -5.96 41.14
CA TYR A 518 3.61 -6.55 39.88
C TYR A 518 2.64 -7.70 40.12
N VAL A 519 1.41 -7.54 39.61
CA VAL A 519 0.41 -8.60 39.57
C VAL A 519 0.29 -9.06 38.12
N GLY A 520 0.33 -10.37 37.89
CA GLY A 520 0.25 -10.90 36.52
C GLY A 520 -1.06 -10.45 35.84
N PRO A 521 -1.05 -10.07 34.55
CA PRO A 521 -2.23 -9.52 33.87
C PRO A 521 -3.52 -10.33 34.03
N VAL A 522 -3.43 -11.65 34.09
CA VAL A 522 -4.57 -12.58 34.21
C VAL A 522 -5.09 -12.73 35.65
N GLU A 523 -4.25 -12.46 36.65
CA GLU A 523 -4.65 -12.54 38.06
C GLU A 523 -5.57 -11.37 38.44
N ASN A 524 -5.29 -10.16 37.94
CA ASN A 524 -6.17 -8.99 38.05
C ASN A 524 -7.55 -9.22 37.40
N GLY A 525 -7.58 -9.91 36.25
CA GLY A 525 -8.81 -10.24 35.54
C GLY A 525 -9.68 -11.26 36.29
N ARG A 526 -9.07 -12.31 36.85
CA ARG A 526 -9.80 -13.36 37.60
C ARG A 526 -10.38 -12.87 38.92
N ASP A 527 -9.68 -12.01 39.66
CA ASP A 527 -10.19 -11.43 40.90
C ASP A 527 -11.40 -10.52 40.63
N ALA A 528 -11.39 -9.76 39.53
CA ALA A 528 -12.53 -8.94 39.12
C ALA A 528 -13.76 -9.79 38.73
N THR A 529 -13.57 -10.92 38.04
CA THR A 529 -14.65 -11.84 37.67
C THR A 529 -15.17 -12.64 38.87
N PHE A 530 -14.30 -13.05 39.80
CA PHE A 530 -14.66 -13.75 41.03
C PHE A 530 -15.41 -12.83 42.02
N LEU A 531 -14.97 -11.57 42.15
CA LEU A 531 -15.67 -10.54 42.93
C LEU A 531 -17.03 -10.18 42.33
N ARG A 532 -17.18 -10.21 41.00
CA ARG A 532 -18.48 -10.04 40.33
C ARG A 532 -19.38 -11.26 40.44
N SER A 533 -18.85 -12.48 40.41
CA SER A 533 -19.67 -13.69 40.56
C SER A 533 -20.13 -13.93 42.01
N GLN A 534 -19.37 -13.47 43.01
CA GLN A 534 -19.81 -13.50 44.41
C GLN A 534 -20.86 -12.43 44.75
N LYS A 535 -20.85 -11.28 44.06
CA LYS A 535 -21.76 -10.16 44.39
C LYS A 535 -23.14 -10.21 43.73
N ASP A 536 -23.39 -11.06 42.74
CA ASP A 536 -24.71 -11.17 42.10
C ASP A 536 -25.08 -12.62 41.74
N PRO A 537 -25.83 -13.34 42.60
CA PRO A 537 -26.47 -14.61 42.25
C PRO A 537 -27.53 -14.49 41.14
N CYS A 538 -27.90 -13.26 40.76
CA CYS A 538 -28.95 -12.94 39.81
C CYS A 538 -28.49 -13.02 38.35
N TRP A 539 -27.19 -12.91 38.07
CA TRP A 539 -26.67 -12.80 36.69
C TRP A 539 -26.86 -14.09 35.88
N THR A 540 -26.63 -15.26 36.48
CA THR A 540 -26.85 -16.57 35.84
C THR A 540 -28.34 -16.83 35.60
N ALA A 541 -29.22 -16.34 36.48
CA ALA A 541 -30.67 -16.48 36.36
C ALA A 541 -31.29 -15.53 35.31
N ILE A 542 -30.75 -14.33 35.14
CA ILE A 542 -31.22 -13.35 34.15
C ILE A 542 -30.84 -13.77 32.73
N VAL A 543 -29.63 -14.33 32.53
CA VAL A 543 -29.19 -14.79 31.20
C VAL A 543 -29.97 -16.03 30.74
N GLN A 544 -30.27 -16.96 31.65
CA GLN A 544 -31.11 -18.11 31.31
C GLN A 544 -32.59 -17.72 31.09
N ARG A 545 -33.11 -16.71 31.80
CA ARG A 545 -34.48 -16.20 31.56
C ARG A 545 -34.61 -15.36 30.29
N ALA A 546 -33.56 -14.67 29.87
CA ALA A 546 -33.55 -13.90 28.61
C ALA A 546 -33.52 -14.79 27.36
N LEU A 547 -32.92 -15.98 27.44
CA LEU A 547 -32.92 -16.97 26.34
C LEU A 547 -34.26 -17.72 26.21
N ALA A 548 -35.10 -17.72 27.24
CA ALA A 548 -36.38 -18.43 27.25
C ALA A 548 -37.59 -17.61 26.78
N ARG A 549 -37.45 -16.29 26.53
CA ARG A 549 -38.58 -15.38 26.25
C ARG A 549 -38.63 -14.77 24.83
N THR A 550 -37.88 -15.29 23.87
CA THR A 550 -38.11 -14.99 22.45
C THR A 550 -39.01 -16.05 21.81
N ARG A 551 -40.30 -15.99 22.13
CA ARG A 551 -41.39 -16.44 21.26
C ARG A 551 -42.57 -15.49 21.40
N VAL A 552 -42.88 -14.81 20.29
CA VAL A 552 -44.18 -14.22 19.91
C VAL A 552 -44.57 -12.94 20.67
N ARG A 553 -44.69 -11.80 19.96
CA ARG A 553 -45.96 -11.26 19.38
C ARG A 553 -45.75 -9.82 18.86
N GLU A 554 -46.20 -9.57 17.63
CA GLU A 554 -46.35 -8.25 17.02
C GLU A 554 -47.48 -7.45 17.70
N GLY A 555 -47.37 -6.11 17.68
CA GLY A 555 -48.45 -5.20 18.04
C GLY A 555 -47.96 -3.75 18.16
N GLY A 556 -48.27 -2.93 17.15
CA GLY A 556 -47.79 -1.55 17.03
C GLY A 556 -48.39 -0.54 18.00
N PHE A 557 -47.71 0.60 18.14
CA PHE A 557 -48.28 1.83 18.69
C PHE A 557 -47.59 3.06 18.10
N LYS A 558 -48.37 3.99 17.54
CA LYS A 558 -47.95 5.32 17.09
C LYS A 558 -48.04 6.29 18.27
N MET A 559 -47.06 7.18 18.43
CA MET A 559 -47.27 8.44 19.16
C MET A 559 -46.58 9.62 18.45
N LYS A 560 -47.28 10.74 18.50
CA LYS A 560 -47.06 12.02 17.82
C LYS A 560 -46.29 12.93 18.78
N GLN A 561 -45.27 13.67 18.32
CA GLN A 561 -44.65 14.74 19.11
C GLN A 561 -44.41 15.98 18.25
N GLU A 562 -44.98 17.09 18.70
CA GLU A 562 -44.84 18.43 18.13
C GLU A 562 -43.72 19.20 18.86
N GLY A 563 -42.90 19.89 18.05
CA GLY A 563 -42.11 21.11 18.25
C GLY A 563 -41.50 21.48 19.61
N LEU A 564 -40.16 21.64 19.63
CA LEU A 564 -39.47 22.88 20.06
C LEU A 564 -37.97 22.85 19.72
N SER A 565 -37.50 23.96 19.18
CA SER A 565 -36.18 24.20 18.58
C SER A 565 -35.05 24.30 19.61
N SER A 566 -33.90 23.67 19.34
CA SER A 566 -32.60 24.18 19.76
C SER A 566 -31.50 23.78 18.76
N ASN A 567 -30.77 24.78 18.28
CA ASN A 567 -29.66 24.64 17.35
C ASN A 567 -28.49 23.90 18.02
N SER A 568 -28.13 22.73 17.48
CA SER A 568 -26.83 22.11 17.70
C SER A 568 -26.36 21.43 16.43
N TYR A 569 -25.12 21.73 16.04
CA TYR A 569 -24.42 21.11 14.92
C TYR A 569 -24.04 19.69 15.33
N ASP A 570 -24.93 18.72 15.08
CA ASP A 570 -24.61 17.30 15.20
C ASP A 570 -24.52 16.65 13.82
N ALA A 571 -23.34 16.07 13.56
CA ALA A 571 -23.09 15.24 12.41
C ALA A 571 -23.69 13.85 12.65
N GLY A 572 -24.70 13.47 11.88
CA GLY A 572 -25.20 12.09 11.88
C GLY A 572 -26.69 11.88 11.74
N VAL A 573 -27.40 12.67 10.94
CA VAL A 573 -28.65 12.23 10.27
C VAL A 573 -28.57 12.83 8.87
N GLY A 574 -28.67 11.99 7.83
CA GLY A 574 -28.73 12.46 6.46
C GLY A 574 -29.87 13.49 6.35
N SER A 575 -29.63 14.60 5.65
CA SER A 575 -30.75 15.48 5.30
C SER A 575 -31.79 14.66 4.53
N PRO A 576 -33.08 15.05 4.50
CA PRO A 576 -34.10 14.37 3.69
C PRO A 576 -33.74 14.20 2.19
N ILE A 577 -32.74 14.96 1.72
CA ILE A 577 -32.17 14.91 0.37
C ILE A 577 -31.23 13.71 0.16
N ASP A 578 -30.60 13.19 1.23
CA ASP A 578 -29.66 12.05 1.14
C ASP A 578 -30.39 10.70 1.05
N ASP A 579 -31.53 10.52 1.71
CA ASP A 579 -32.30 9.26 1.63
C ASP A 579 -32.88 9.00 0.23
N ASP A 580 -33.44 10.04 -0.42
CA ASP A 580 -33.95 9.96 -1.80
C ASP A 580 -32.85 9.69 -2.85
N TYR A 581 -31.60 10.11 -2.58
CA TYR A 581 -30.48 9.79 -3.45
C TYR A 581 -30.18 8.28 -3.45
N HIS A 582 -30.21 7.64 -2.27
CA HIS A 582 -29.87 6.23 -2.13
C HIS A 582 -30.91 5.29 -2.77
N ASP A 583 -32.18 5.66 -2.72
CA ASP A 583 -33.27 4.86 -3.31
C ASP A 583 -33.26 4.88 -4.85
N ARG A 584 -32.74 5.95 -5.45
CA ARG A 584 -32.61 6.12 -6.91
C ARG A 584 -31.25 5.67 -7.46
N ASP A 585 -30.28 5.40 -6.59
CA ASP A 585 -28.93 5.02 -7.01
C ASP A 585 -28.87 3.59 -7.61
N VAL A 586 -27.97 3.40 -8.57
CA VAL A 586 -27.77 2.16 -9.34
C VAL A 586 -27.62 0.91 -8.48
N PHE A 587 -26.89 1.01 -7.37
CA PHE A 587 -26.61 -0.12 -6.48
C PHE A 587 -27.48 -0.12 -5.23
N GLY A 588 -28.34 0.90 -5.07
CA GLY A 588 -29.30 1.00 -3.97
C GLY A 588 -28.66 0.90 -2.57
N HIS A 589 -29.42 0.30 -1.64
CA HIS A 589 -28.97 -0.07 -0.30
C HIS A 589 -28.31 -1.46 -0.32
N GLU A 590 -27.02 -1.53 -0.01
CA GLU A 590 -26.22 -2.77 -0.06
C GLU A 590 -26.03 -3.43 1.31
N GLN A 591 -26.83 -3.03 2.32
CA GLN A 591 -26.75 -3.59 3.66
C GLN A 591 -27.25 -5.05 3.65
N GLY A 592 -26.33 -6.00 3.84
CA GLY A 592 -26.62 -7.44 3.83
C GLY A 592 -26.31 -8.17 2.51
N HIS A 593 -25.82 -7.47 1.48
CA HIS A 593 -25.36 -8.09 0.23
C HIS A 593 -23.94 -8.68 0.36
N ASP A 594 -23.68 -9.80 -0.34
CA ASP A 594 -22.35 -10.46 -0.35
C ASP A 594 -21.28 -9.55 -0.99
N ILE A 595 -21.67 -8.80 -2.01
CA ILE A 595 -20.81 -7.90 -2.79
C ILE A 595 -21.30 -6.47 -2.57
N LYS A 596 -20.38 -5.60 -2.15
CA LYS A 596 -20.62 -4.18 -1.90
C LYS A 596 -19.82 -3.36 -2.90
N TYR A 597 -20.51 -2.53 -3.69
CA TYR A 597 -19.91 -1.68 -4.72
C TYR A 597 -19.58 -0.29 -4.18
N LYS A 598 -20.31 0.25 -3.20
CA LYS A 598 -20.07 1.60 -2.63
C LYS A 598 -18.92 1.64 -1.62
N THR A 599 -17.72 1.31 -2.06
CA THR A 599 -16.52 1.20 -1.22
C THR A 599 -15.49 2.29 -1.44
N LEU A 600 -15.50 2.97 -2.59
CA LEU A 600 -14.45 3.91 -2.98
C LEU A 600 -14.51 5.23 -2.20
N SER A 601 -13.33 5.75 -1.88
CA SER A 601 -13.15 7.14 -1.44
C SER A 601 -12.79 8.04 -2.62
N TRP A 602 -12.92 9.36 -2.48
CA TRP A 602 -12.57 10.28 -3.57
C TRP A 602 -11.08 10.24 -3.92
N GLN A 603 -10.21 9.96 -2.94
CA GLN A 603 -8.77 9.79 -3.17
C GLN A 603 -8.51 8.57 -4.06
N MET A 604 -9.16 7.44 -3.77
CA MET A 604 -9.01 6.22 -4.56
C MET A 604 -9.56 6.36 -5.97
N VAL A 605 -10.66 7.11 -6.15
CA VAL A 605 -11.17 7.48 -7.48
C VAL A 605 -10.17 8.36 -8.23
N ALA A 606 -9.55 9.35 -7.56
CA ALA A 606 -8.52 10.18 -8.19
C ALA A 606 -7.34 9.33 -8.68
N VAL A 607 -6.87 8.38 -7.85
CA VAL A 607 -5.80 7.44 -8.23
C VAL A 607 -6.18 6.59 -9.43
N LEU A 608 -7.39 6.01 -9.45
CA LEU A 608 -7.88 5.22 -10.58
C LEU A 608 -7.89 6.03 -11.88
N MET A 609 -8.37 7.28 -11.82
CA MET A 609 -8.39 8.16 -12.97
C MET A 609 -6.97 8.56 -13.42
N ILE A 610 -6.04 8.80 -12.48
CA ILE A 610 -4.65 9.13 -12.80
C ILE A 610 -3.95 7.94 -13.45
N ALA A 611 -4.13 6.73 -12.92
CA ALA A 611 -3.54 5.50 -13.46
C ALA A 611 -3.93 5.31 -14.94
N GLU A 612 -5.21 5.54 -15.22
CA GLU A 612 -5.81 5.42 -16.54
C GLU A 612 -5.29 6.51 -17.50
N ILE A 613 -5.44 7.78 -17.12
CA ILE A 613 -5.21 8.93 -17.99
C ILE A 613 -3.73 9.14 -18.26
N VAL A 614 -2.88 9.13 -17.22
CA VAL A 614 -1.46 9.48 -17.35
C VAL A 614 -0.70 8.53 -18.27
N SER A 615 -1.08 7.25 -18.30
CA SER A 615 -0.43 6.15 -19.01
C SER A 615 -0.04 6.45 -20.47
N ASN A 616 -0.98 6.31 -21.42
CA ASN A 616 -0.70 6.50 -22.85
C ASN A 616 -0.65 7.97 -23.24
N GLY A 617 -1.32 8.83 -22.45
CA GLY A 617 -1.30 10.27 -22.64
C GLY A 617 0.12 10.81 -22.61
N MET A 618 0.89 10.54 -21.54
CA MET A 618 2.24 11.09 -21.42
C MET A 618 3.17 10.64 -22.55
N LEU A 619 3.03 9.41 -23.03
CA LEU A 619 3.96 8.82 -24.01
C LEU A 619 3.80 9.40 -25.42
N SER A 620 2.65 10.00 -25.73
CA SER A 620 2.38 10.58 -27.06
C SER A 620 2.63 12.09 -27.13
N LEU A 621 2.50 12.81 -26.00
CA LEU A 621 2.58 14.27 -25.95
C LEU A 621 3.92 14.86 -26.46
N PRO A 622 5.11 14.32 -26.11
CA PRO A 622 6.37 14.83 -26.63
C PRO A 622 6.44 14.90 -28.16
N SER A 623 5.88 13.91 -28.86
CA SER A 623 5.82 13.90 -30.32
C SER A 623 4.96 15.04 -30.90
N SER A 624 3.99 15.52 -30.12
CA SER A 624 3.13 16.62 -30.57
C SER A 624 3.87 17.95 -30.56
N LEU A 625 4.73 18.17 -29.56
CA LEU A 625 5.63 19.32 -29.52
C LEU A 625 6.64 19.29 -30.67
N ALA A 626 7.07 18.10 -31.13
CA ALA A 626 7.92 17.97 -32.31
C ALA A 626 7.24 18.43 -33.61
N THR A 627 5.92 18.30 -33.69
CA THR A 627 5.14 18.71 -34.86
C THR A 627 4.80 20.20 -34.89
N VAL A 628 4.26 20.75 -33.79
CA VAL A 628 3.79 22.15 -33.76
C VAL A 628 4.80 23.12 -33.14
N GLY A 629 5.82 22.61 -32.46
CA GLY A 629 6.78 23.39 -31.68
C GLY A 629 6.40 23.49 -30.21
N MET A 630 7.38 23.90 -29.37
CA MET A 630 7.26 23.85 -27.91
C MET A 630 6.12 24.74 -27.37
N VAL A 631 6.07 26.00 -27.79
CA VAL A 631 5.12 27.00 -27.28
C VAL A 631 3.66 26.64 -27.62
N PRO A 632 3.28 26.45 -28.90
CA PRO A 632 1.90 26.10 -29.22
C PRO A 632 1.50 24.73 -28.67
N GLY A 633 2.44 23.77 -28.59
CA GLY A 633 2.20 22.47 -27.98
C GLY A 633 1.85 22.55 -26.49
N ILE A 634 2.62 23.32 -25.71
CA ILE A 634 2.34 23.52 -24.28
C ILE A 634 1.02 24.27 -24.08
N ILE A 635 0.74 25.31 -24.87
CA ILE A 635 -0.53 26.04 -24.82
C ILE A 635 -1.71 25.08 -25.07
N LEU A 636 -1.59 24.20 -26.06
CA LEU A 636 -2.59 23.16 -26.37
C LEU A 636 -2.82 22.21 -25.18
N ILE A 637 -1.74 21.69 -24.58
CA ILE A 637 -1.83 20.77 -23.44
C ILE A 637 -2.52 21.44 -22.25
N VAL A 638 -2.17 22.69 -21.94
CA VAL A 638 -2.79 23.44 -20.83
C VAL A 638 -4.24 23.78 -21.14
N PHE A 639 -4.54 24.26 -22.35
CA PHE A 639 -5.89 24.61 -22.77
C PHE A 639 -6.83 23.40 -22.70
N LEU A 640 -6.43 22.27 -23.29
CA LEU A 640 -7.22 21.04 -23.25
C LEU A 640 -7.38 20.50 -21.82
N GLY A 641 -6.36 20.67 -20.98
CA GLY A 641 -6.46 20.30 -19.57
C GLY A 641 -7.48 21.17 -18.81
N VAL A 642 -7.48 22.49 -19.01
CA VAL A 642 -8.49 23.39 -18.44
C VAL A 642 -9.89 23.07 -18.98
N PHE A 643 -9.99 22.76 -20.27
CA PHE A 643 -11.26 22.41 -20.90
C PHE A 643 -11.81 21.09 -20.34
N ALA A 644 -10.96 20.07 -20.19
CA ALA A 644 -11.31 18.80 -19.54
C ALA A 644 -11.72 19.00 -18.07
N ALA A 645 -11.07 19.92 -17.35
CA ALA A 645 -11.50 20.32 -16.01
C ALA A 645 -12.95 20.82 -16.02
N TYR A 646 -13.24 21.78 -16.89
CA TYR A 646 -14.58 22.37 -17.02
C TYR A 646 -15.64 21.30 -17.34
N THR A 647 -15.39 20.42 -18.31
CA THR A 647 -16.35 19.39 -18.70
C THR A 647 -16.55 18.34 -17.61
N SER A 648 -15.52 18.05 -16.81
CA SER A 648 -15.63 17.16 -15.65
C SER A 648 -16.60 17.69 -14.59
N VAL A 649 -16.61 19.01 -14.36
CA VAL A 649 -17.55 19.65 -13.42
C VAL A 649 -19.00 19.45 -13.88
N LEU A 650 -19.26 19.58 -15.18
CA LEU A 650 -20.60 19.37 -15.75
C LEU A 650 -21.05 17.92 -15.59
N LEU A 651 -20.16 16.96 -15.80
CA LEU A 651 -20.41 15.52 -15.60
C LEU A 651 -20.73 15.18 -14.14
N VAL A 652 -19.93 15.66 -13.19
CA VAL A 652 -20.17 15.44 -11.75
C VAL A 652 -21.51 16.04 -11.35
N ASN A 653 -21.81 17.26 -11.80
CA ASN A 653 -23.08 17.93 -11.54
C ASN A 653 -24.29 17.16 -12.11
N PHE A 654 -24.14 16.52 -13.26
CA PHE A 654 -25.18 15.70 -13.87
C PHE A 654 -25.41 14.42 -13.05
N LYS A 655 -24.34 13.71 -12.65
CA LYS A 655 -24.44 12.49 -11.82
C LYS A 655 -25.10 12.75 -10.47
N LEU A 656 -24.75 13.85 -9.81
CA LEU A 656 -25.30 14.19 -8.49
C LEU A 656 -26.81 14.46 -8.52
N ARG A 657 -27.35 14.84 -9.69
CA ARG A 657 -28.79 15.07 -9.90
C ARG A 657 -29.53 13.84 -10.40
N HIS A 658 -28.83 12.93 -11.07
CA HIS A 658 -29.36 11.68 -11.61
C HIS A 658 -28.59 10.48 -11.03
N PRO A 659 -28.88 10.08 -9.78
CA PRO A 659 -28.20 8.98 -9.10
C PRO A 659 -28.29 7.66 -9.88
N GLU A 660 -29.35 7.46 -10.66
CA GLU A 660 -29.62 6.29 -11.48
C GLU A 660 -28.64 6.09 -12.66
N VAL A 661 -27.82 7.09 -13.00
CA VAL A 661 -26.90 7.05 -14.15
C VAL A 661 -25.63 6.28 -13.80
N HIS A 662 -25.44 5.08 -14.36
CA HIS A 662 -24.19 4.32 -14.17
C HIS A 662 -23.13 4.62 -15.25
N ASN A 663 -23.57 4.93 -16.47
CA ASN A 663 -22.71 5.10 -17.63
C ASN A 663 -23.27 6.16 -18.59
N MET A 664 -22.52 6.54 -19.62
CA MET A 664 -22.95 7.53 -20.60
C MET A 664 -24.22 7.12 -21.36
N GLY A 665 -24.49 5.81 -21.51
CA GLY A 665 -25.74 5.31 -22.08
C GLY A 665 -26.96 5.69 -21.23
N ASP A 666 -26.89 5.52 -19.91
CA ASP A 666 -27.97 5.95 -19.01
C ASP A 666 -28.17 7.48 -19.08
N ALA A 667 -27.09 8.25 -19.21
CA ALA A 667 -27.17 9.70 -19.41
C ALA A 667 -27.81 10.07 -20.77
N GLY A 668 -27.49 9.33 -21.83
CA GLY A 668 -28.10 9.45 -23.15
C GLY A 668 -29.59 9.12 -23.14
N LYS A 669 -30.02 8.16 -22.29
CA LYS A 669 -31.44 7.85 -22.09
C LYS A 669 -32.22 9.06 -21.56
N ILE A 670 -31.63 9.79 -20.62
CA ILE A 670 -32.26 10.96 -20.01
C ILE A 670 -32.40 12.09 -21.04
N MET A 671 -31.35 12.35 -21.82
CA MET A 671 -31.34 13.49 -22.76
C MET A 671 -32.12 13.23 -24.05
N PHE A 672 -32.05 12.01 -24.60
CA PHE A 672 -32.55 11.70 -25.96
C PHE A 672 -33.40 10.42 -26.02
N GLY A 673 -33.86 9.91 -24.87
CA GLY A 673 -34.71 8.73 -24.82
C GLY A 673 -33.99 7.42 -25.21
N PRO A 674 -34.75 6.37 -25.60
CA PRO A 674 -34.19 5.04 -25.85
C PRO A 674 -33.09 4.99 -26.92
N ILE A 675 -33.21 5.80 -27.97
CA ILE A 675 -32.22 5.86 -29.05
C ILE A 675 -30.89 6.42 -28.52
N GLY A 676 -30.94 7.51 -27.75
CA GLY A 676 -29.76 8.08 -27.11
C GLY A 676 -29.05 7.08 -26.19
N ARG A 677 -29.81 6.24 -25.50
CA ARG A 677 -29.25 5.18 -24.66
C ARG A 677 -28.35 4.23 -25.43
N GLU A 678 -28.85 3.70 -26.55
CA GLU A 678 -28.11 2.70 -27.34
C GLU A 678 -26.90 3.32 -28.02
N VAL A 679 -27.04 4.52 -28.61
CA VAL A 679 -25.93 5.21 -29.28
C VAL A 679 -24.79 5.51 -28.29
N PHE A 680 -25.11 6.07 -27.12
CA PHE A 680 -24.08 6.44 -26.16
C PHE A 680 -23.48 5.21 -25.45
N ALA A 681 -24.28 4.19 -25.16
CA ALA A 681 -23.76 2.93 -24.61
C ALA A 681 -22.82 2.23 -25.60
N PHE A 682 -23.21 2.13 -26.87
CA PHE A 682 -22.38 1.56 -27.93
C PHE A 682 -21.09 2.34 -28.11
N GLY A 683 -21.16 3.68 -28.20
CA GLY A 683 -19.98 4.53 -28.31
C GLY A 683 -19.03 4.39 -27.13
N THR A 684 -19.56 4.29 -25.91
CA THR A 684 -18.74 4.09 -24.70
C THR A 684 -18.02 2.74 -24.74
N LEU A 685 -18.72 1.69 -25.20
CA LEU A 685 -18.15 0.35 -25.32
C LEU A 685 -17.05 0.30 -26.38
N CYS A 686 -17.32 0.82 -27.58
CA CYS A 686 -16.31 0.91 -28.65
C CYS A 686 -15.09 1.70 -28.19
N PHE A 687 -15.30 2.80 -27.48
CA PHE A 687 -14.20 3.62 -26.97
C PHE A 687 -13.36 2.86 -25.96
N ALA A 688 -13.98 2.23 -24.97
CA ALA A 688 -13.27 1.44 -23.96
C ALA A 688 -12.46 0.28 -24.60
N ILE A 689 -12.99 -0.38 -25.63
CA ILE A 689 -12.27 -1.46 -26.34
C ILE A 689 -11.07 -0.89 -27.11
N LEU A 690 -11.22 0.24 -27.81
CA LEU A 690 -10.11 0.90 -28.51
C LEU A 690 -9.00 1.33 -27.54
N LEU A 691 -9.38 1.89 -26.39
CA LEU A 691 -8.43 2.28 -25.34
C LEU A 691 -7.72 1.06 -24.74
N GLY A 692 -8.46 -0.02 -24.47
CA GLY A 692 -7.90 -1.31 -24.06
C GLY A 692 -6.90 -1.85 -25.08
N GLY A 693 -7.22 -1.77 -26.39
CA GLY A 693 -6.31 -2.13 -27.47
C GLY A 693 -5.05 -1.26 -27.49
N GLY A 694 -5.19 0.05 -27.27
CA GLY A 694 -4.06 0.97 -27.16
C GLY A 694 -3.11 0.64 -26.00
N GLN A 695 -3.65 0.18 -24.87
CA GLN A 695 -2.84 -0.26 -23.73
C GLN A 695 -2.14 -1.60 -24.02
N ILE A 696 -2.84 -2.56 -24.64
CA ILE A 696 -2.24 -3.84 -25.07
C ILE A 696 -1.12 -3.59 -26.07
N LEU A 697 -1.31 -2.68 -27.03
CA LEU A 697 -0.29 -2.28 -28.00
C LEU A 697 0.92 -1.63 -27.31
N SER A 698 0.69 -0.77 -26.31
CA SER A 698 1.78 -0.16 -25.53
C SER A 698 2.58 -1.18 -24.73
N GLY A 699 1.88 -2.14 -24.12
CA GLY A 699 2.49 -3.28 -23.44
C GLY A 699 3.28 -4.16 -24.40
N GLN A 700 2.77 -4.39 -25.61
CA GLN A 700 3.47 -5.10 -26.67
C GLN A 700 4.76 -4.39 -27.11
N ILE A 701 4.71 -3.08 -27.33
CA ILE A 701 5.90 -2.27 -27.66
C ILE A 701 6.92 -2.34 -26.52
N ALA A 702 6.47 -2.22 -25.27
CA ALA A 702 7.34 -2.33 -24.10
C ALA A 702 8.05 -3.70 -24.02
N LEU A 703 7.31 -4.80 -24.16
CA LEU A 703 7.88 -6.16 -24.14
C LEU A 703 8.81 -6.43 -25.32
N SER A 704 8.45 -5.92 -26.51
CA SER A 704 9.29 -6.04 -27.70
C SER A 704 10.61 -5.29 -27.54
N PHE A 705 10.55 -4.06 -27.02
CA PHE A 705 11.74 -3.25 -26.72
C PHE A 705 12.62 -3.90 -25.65
N LEU A 706 12.03 -4.44 -24.58
CA LEU A 706 12.75 -5.11 -23.49
C LEU A 706 13.49 -6.37 -23.96
N SER A 707 12.81 -7.19 -24.77
CA SER A 707 13.31 -8.48 -25.26
C SER A 707 14.23 -8.40 -26.47
N ASN A 708 14.48 -7.20 -27.02
CA ASN A 708 15.13 -7.02 -28.31
C ASN A 708 14.40 -7.76 -29.46
N ASN A 709 13.06 -7.67 -29.49
CA ASN A 709 12.21 -8.39 -30.45
C ASN A 709 12.36 -9.93 -30.38
N GLY A 710 12.51 -10.49 -29.18
CA GLY A 710 12.76 -11.93 -28.98
C GLY A 710 11.58 -12.85 -29.31
N VAL A 711 10.38 -12.29 -29.44
CA VAL A 711 9.14 -12.97 -29.87
C VAL A 711 8.45 -12.07 -30.89
N CYS A 712 7.67 -12.67 -31.80
CA CYS A 712 6.80 -11.90 -32.70
C CYS A 712 5.88 -10.95 -31.92
N ASN A 713 5.65 -9.75 -32.46
CA ASN A 713 4.83 -8.70 -31.85
C ASN A 713 3.42 -9.19 -31.47
N MET A 714 2.78 -10.01 -32.32
CA MET A 714 1.49 -10.62 -32.00
C MET A 714 1.56 -11.50 -30.74
N GLY A 715 2.65 -12.24 -30.54
CA GLY A 715 2.89 -13.04 -29.34
C GLY A 715 3.00 -12.18 -28.08
N PHE A 716 3.73 -11.06 -28.16
CA PHE A 716 3.82 -10.11 -27.04
C PHE A 716 2.48 -9.43 -26.72
N ALA A 717 1.70 -9.04 -27.72
CA ALA A 717 0.35 -8.53 -27.51
C ALA A 717 -0.53 -9.58 -26.81
N GLY A 718 -0.41 -10.87 -27.18
CA GLY A 718 -1.16 -11.95 -26.56
C GLY A 718 -0.79 -12.16 -25.09
N ILE A 719 0.51 -12.19 -24.77
CA ILE A 719 1.01 -12.28 -23.39
C ILE A 719 0.45 -11.12 -22.55
N PHE A 720 0.53 -9.89 -23.08
CA PHE A 720 0.05 -8.71 -22.37
C PHE A 720 -1.47 -8.70 -22.21
N ALA A 721 -2.22 -9.17 -23.22
CA ALA A 721 -3.67 -9.31 -23.15
C ALA A 721 -4.11 -10.32 -22.07
N VAL A 722 -3.43 -11.47 -21.95
CA VAL A 722 -3.71 -12.45 -20.90
C VAL A 722 -3.45 -11.86 -19.51
N ALA A 723 -2.34 -11.15 -19.32
CA ALA A 723 -2.07 -10.45 -18.07
C ALA A 723 -3.15 -9.40 -17.76
N THR A 724 -3.57 -8.65 -18.77
CA THR A 724 -4.63 -7.62 -18.65
C THR A 724 -5.95 -8.24 -18.22
N LEU A 725 -6.32 -9.38 -18.79
CA LEU A 725 -7.51 -10.14 -18.43
C LEU A 725 -7.51 -10.52 -16.95
N VAL A 726 -6.41 -11.11 -16.46
CA VAL A 726 -6.28 -11.54 -15.05
C VAL A 726 -6.46 -10.35 -14.11
N CYS A 727 -5.84 -9.22 -14.42
CA CYS A 727 -5.99 -8.01 -13.63
C CYS A 727 -7.40 -7.41 -13.69
N ALA A 728 -8.17 -7.63 -14.76
CA ALA A 728 -9.53 -7.10 -14.92
C ALA A 728 -10.62 -7.94 -14.21
N LEU A 729 -10.29 -9.15 -13.74
CA LEU A 729 -11.27 -10.07 -13.12
C LEU A 729 -11.92 -9.61 -11.80
N PRO A 730 -11.29 -8.81 -10.92
CA PRO A 730 -11.97 -8.32 -9.72
C PRO A 730 -13.24 -7.53 -10.08
N ARG A 731 -14.40 -7.91 -9.53
CA ARG A 731 -15.70 -7.30 -9.89
C ARG A 731 -15.92 -5.88 -9.35
N THR A 732 -15.13 -5.41 -8.40
CA THR A 732 -15.29 -4.08 -7.78
C THR A 732 -14.04 -3.24 -8.02
N TYR A 733 -14.23 -1.92 -8.17
CA TYR A 733 -13.09 -1.01 -8.35
C TYR A 733 -12.23 -0.88 -7.09
N ASP A 734 -12.71 -1.29 -5.91
CA ASP A 734 -11.94 -1.22 -4.65
C ASP A 734 -10.62 -1.97 -4.74
N TYR A 735 -10.65 -3.22 -5.22
CA TYR A 735 -9.45 -4.02 -5.41
C TYR A 735 -8.52 -3.41 -6.46
N LEU A 736 -9.09 -2.93 -7.57
CA LEU A 736 -8.32 -2.24 -8.62
C LEU A 736 -7.70 -0.94 -8.09
N SER A 737 -8.37 -0.23 -7.18
CA SER A 737 -7.90 1.04 -6.64
C SER A 737 -6.64 0.89 -5.80
N VAL A 738 -6.57 -0.17 -5.00
CA VAL A 738 -5.38 -0.48 -4.18
C VAL A 738 -4.17 -0.77 -5.08
N ILE A 739 -4.36 -1.55 -6.15
CA ILE A 739 -3.30 -1.88 -7.11
C ILE A 739 -2.94 -0.66 -7.96
N SER A 740 -3.92 0.21 -8.25
CA SER A 740 -3.72 1.43 -9.06
C SER A 740 -2.82 2.46 -8.39
N VAL A 741 -2.68 2.48 -7.07
CA VAL A 741 -1.74 3.41 -6.42
C VAL A 741 -0.29 3.08 -6.84
N GLY A 742 0.06 1.79 -6.91
CA GLY A 742 1.38 1.36 -7.34
C GLY A 742 1.62 1.58 -8.82
N SER A 743 0.61 1.32 -9.64
CA SER A 743 0.55 1.68 -11.05
C SER A 743 0.90 3.16 -11.27
N VAL A 744 0.24 4.08 -10.55
CA VAL A 744 0.51 5.53 -10.66
C VAL A 744 1.95 5.85 -10.25
N LEU A 745 2.45 5.27 -9.16
CA LEU A 745 3.84 5.49 -8.73
C LEU A 745 4.83 5.03 -9.81
N CYS A 746 4.62 3.83 -10.37
CA CYS A 746 5.44 3.28 -11.45
C CYS A 746 5.50 4.19 -12.67
N ILE A 747 4.36 4.67 -13.18
CA ILE A 747 4.37 5.53 -14.37
C ILE A 747 4.99 6.90 -14.11
N VAL A 748 4.84 7.43 -12.90
CA VAL A 748 5.49 8.67 -12.47
C VAL A 748 7.01 8.51 -12.40
N VAL A 749 7.48 7.42 -11.78
CA VAL A 749 8.92 7.10 -11.70
C VAL A 749 9.49 6.84 -13.09
N ALA A 750 8.79 6.09 -13.95
CA ALA A 750 9.19 5.84 -15.33
C ALA A 750 9.35 7.14 -16.12
N GLY A 751 8.45 8.12 -15.92
CA GLY A 751 8.57 9.41 -16.59
C GLY A 751 9.70 10.28 -16.05
N PHE A 752 9.91 10.32 -14.73
CA PHE A 752 11.09 11.00 -14.17
C PHE A 752 12.39 10.37 -14.66
N LEU A 753 12.48 9.04 -14.70
CA LEU A 753 13.61 8.33 -15.28
C LEU A 753 13.78 8.67 -16.76
N GLY A 754 12.68 8.68 -17.54
CA GLY A 754 12.71 9.03 -18.95
C GLY A 754 13.22 10.46 -19.20
N MET A 755 12.76 11.43 -18.41
CA MET A 755 13.24 12.81 -18.46
C MET A 755 14.71 12.93 -18.07
N GLY A 756 15.13 12.26 -16.98
CA GLY A 756 16.53 12.24 -16.55
C GLY A 756 17.45 11.59 -17.58
N ALA A 757 17.00 10.49 -18.20
CA ALA A 757 17.72 9.80 -19.26
C ALA A 757 17.87 10.65 -20.53
N ALA A 758 16.80 11.35 -20.94
CA ALA A 758 16.84 12.30 -22.04
C ALA A 758 17.83 13.44 -21.74
N GLY A 759 17.80 13.99 -20.52
CA GLY A 759 18.73 15.04 -20.08
C GLY A 759 20.19 14.59 -20.02
N ALA A 760 20.46 13.36 -19.59
CA ALA A 760 21.80 12.79 -19.55
C ALA A 760 22.34 12.41 -20.95
N ASN A 761 21.44 12.15 -21.91
CA ASN A 761 21.80 11.70 -23.26
C ASN A 761 21.08 12.55 -24.33
N PRO A 762 21.34 13.87 -24.39
CA PRO A 762 20.65 14.72 -25.34
C PRO A 762 21.11 14.42 -26.77
N VAL A 763 20.17 14.45 -27.72
CA VAL A 763 20.48 14.22 -29.14
C VAL A 763 21.38 15.36 -29.65
N LYS A 764 22.50 15.02 -30.28
CA LYS A 764 23.46 15.98 -30.84
C LYS A 764 22.86 16.62 -32.10
N GLY A 765 22.88 17.95 -32.19
CA GLY A 765 22.27 18.68 -33.31
C GLY A 765 20.74 18.77 -33.26
N ARG A 766 20.12 18.46 -32.11
CA ARG A 766 18.66 18.51 -31.93
C ARG A 766 18.07 19.85 -32.34
N VAL A 767 16.98 19.80 -33.07
CA VAL A 767 16.19 20.98 -33.46
C VAL A 767 15.05 21.15 -32.46
N VAL A 768 15.16 22.18 -31.62
CA VAL A 768 14.11 22.63 -30.71
C VAL A 768 13.64 23.99 -31.19
N VAL A 769 12.38 24.08 -31.61
CA VAL A 769 11.79 25.32 -32.11
C VAL A 769 10.64 25.77 -31.22
N ALA A 770 10.55 27.09 -31.02
CA ALA A 770 9.46 27.68 -30.24
C ALA A 770 8.11 27.42 -30.91
N GLY A 771 8.03 27.56 -32.23
CA GLY A 771 6.88 27.22 -33.05
C GLY A 771 7.32 26.73 -34.41
N ARG A 772 6.61 25.74 -34.96
CA ARG A 772 6.84 25.19 -36.30
C ARG A 772 5.60 25.42 -37.14
N SER A 773 5.78 25.99 -38.34
CA SER A 773 4.70 26.04 -39.32
C SER A 773 4.45 24.64 -39.86
N SER A 774 3.25 24.13 -39.63
CA SER A 774 2.78 22.84 -40.13
C SER A 774 1.50 23.06 -40.92
N ASP A 775 1.26 22.24 -41.94
CA ASP A 775 -0.01 22.27 -42.65
C ASP A 775 -1.16 21.82 -41.73
N PHE A 776 -2.39 22.06 -42.15
CA PHE A 776 -3.56 21.70 -41.35
C PHE A 776 -3.58 20.20 -41.04
N PHE A 777 -3.22 19.36 -42.01
CA PHE A 777 -3.27 17.91 -41.87
C PHE A 777 -2.33 17.40 -40.77
N THR A 778 -1.04 17.71 -40.86
CA THR A 778 -0.03 17.27 -39.91
C THR A 778 -0.24 17.91 -38.53
N ALA A 779 -0.60 19.20 -38.49
CA ALA A 779 -0.90 19.87 -37.22
C ALA A 779 -2.12 19.26 -36.51
N PHE A 780 -3.22 19.00 -37.24
CA PHE A 780 -4.43 18.47 -36.63
C PHE A 780 -4.29 17.01 -36.21
N PHE A 781 -3.57 16.19 -36.99
CA PHE A 781 -3.24 14.83 -36.57
C PHE A 781 -2.46 14.84 -35.25
N SER A 782 -1.47 15.72 -35.12
CA SER A 782 -0.72 15.90 -33.87
C SER A 782 -1.61 16.35 -32.70
N ILE A 783 -2.61 17.21 -32.92
CA ILE A 783 -3.56 17.65 -31.89
C ILE A 783 -4.38 16.48 -31.32
N THR A 784 -4.59 15.39 -32.08
CA THR A 784 -5.32 14.22 -31.58
C THR A 784 -4.65 13.57 -30.37
N ASN A 785 -3.32 13.69 -30.23
CA ASN A 785 -2.57 13.16 -29.07
C ASN A 785 -2.86 13.92 -27.77
N PRO A 786 -2.77 15.27 -27.69
CA PRO A 786 -3.26 16.02 -26.53
C PRO A 786 -4.75 15.86 -26.25
N VAL A 787 -5.59 15.72 -27.28
CA VAL A 787 -7.01 15.41 -27.09
C VAL A 787 -7.12 14.07 -26.36
N PHE A 788 -6.47 13.03 -26.88
CA PHE A 788 -6.39 11.70 -26.27
C PHE A 788 -5.95 11.73 -24.81
N ALA A 789 -4.91 12.50 -24.51
CA ALA A 789 -4.28 12.55 -23.19
C ALA A 789 -5.23 12.97 -22.05
N TYR A 790 -6.39 13.55 -22.32
CA TYR A 790 -7.37 13.90 -21.29
C TYR A 790 -8.71 13.13 -21.41
N CYS A 791 -8.77 12.06 -22.20
CA CYS A 791 -10.04 11.42 -22.58
C CYS A 791 -10.73 10.50 -21.54
N GLY A 792 -10.49 10.62 -20.23
CA GLY A 792 -11.02 9.67 -19.23
C GLY A 792 -12.50 9.85 -18.84
N HIS A 793 -13.18 10.91 -19.31
CA HIS A 793 -14.51 11.30 -18.85
C HIS A 793 -15.60 10.22 -19.02
N PHE A 794 -15.45 9.32 -19.98
CA PHE A 794 -16.40 8.22 -20.20
C PHE A 794 -16.52 7.26 -19.01
N MET A 795 -15.48 7.14 -18.17
CA MET A 795 -15.46 6.28 -16.99
C MET A 795 -16.02 6.95 -15.74
N PHE A 796 -16.18 8.27 -15.73
CA PHE A 796 -16.48 9.04 -14.53
C PHE A 796 -17.77 8.57 -13.85
N PHE A 797 -18.85 8.31 -14.61
CA PHE A 797 -20.11 7.84 -14.03
C PHE A 797 -19.98 6.48 -13.34
N ALA A 798 -19.20 5.55 -13.91
CA ALA A 798 -19.00 4.23 -13.34
C ALA A 798 -18.19 4.32 -12.03
N LEU A 799 -17.11 5.11 -12.03
CA LEU A 799 -16.28 5.34 -10.85
C LEU A 799 -17.05 6.07 -9.74
N MET A 800 -17.82 7.10 -10.08
CA MET A 800 -18.65 7.84 -9.13
C MET A 800 -19.77 7.00 -8.51
N SER A 801 -20.31 6.02 -9.24
CA SER A 801 -21.36 5.13 -8.73
C SER A 801 -20.87 4.18 -7.64
N GLU A 802 -19.56 3.94 -7.54
CA GLU A 802 -18.93 3.12 -6.49
C GLU A 802 -18.36 3.95 -5.33
N MET A 803 -18.56 5.27 -5.34
CA MET A 803 -18.14 6.14 -4.25
C MET A 803 -19.06 6.04 -3.04
N LYS A 804 -18.46 5.99 -1.84
CA LYS A 804 -19.19 6.15 -0.56
C LYS A 804 -19.92 7.48 -0.47
N LYS A 805 -19.30 8.55 -0.98
CA LYS A 805 -19.84 9.91 -0.98
C LYS A 805 -19.68 10.53 -2.37
N PRO A 806 -20.65 10.36 -3.28
CA PRO A 806 -20.55 10.87 -4.66
C PRO A 806 -20.30 12.38 -4.75
N ARG A 807 -20.75 13.17 -3.77
CA ARG A 807 -20.49 14.63 -3.72
C ARG A 807 -19.00 14.99 -3.70
N ASP A 808 -18.15 14.11 -3.16
CA ASP A 808 -16.71 14.33 -3.13
C ASP A 808 -16.02 14.04 -4.48
N ALA A 809 -16.74 13.55 -5.50
CA ALA A 809 -16.19 13.28 -6.83
C ALA A 809 -15.54 14.50 -7.48
N ILE A 810 -16.02 15.70 -7.17
CA ILE A 810 -15.43 16.96 -7.66
C ILE A 810 -13.98 17.13 -7.19
N LYS A 811 -13.66 16.67 -5.97
CA LYS A 811 -12.28 16.71 -5.43
C LYS A 811 -11.37 15.78 -6.22
N ALA A 812 -11.89 14.60 -6.59
CA ALA A 812 -11.16 13.65 -7.41
C ALA A 812 -10.86 14.21 -8.81
N ALA A 813 -11.86 14.81 -9.46
CA ALA A 813 -11.73 15.43 -10.78
C ALA A 813 -10.69 16.56 -10.80
N TYR A 814 -10.71 17.48 -9.83
CA TYR A 814 -9.71 18.55 -9.75
C TYR A 814 -8.31 18.02 -9.43
N THR A 815 -8.20 17.00 -8.58
CA THR A 815 -6.92 16.37 -8.24
C THR A 815 -6.28 15.74 -9.47
N LEU A 816 -7.05 14.93 -10.20
CA LEU A 816 -6.64 14.34 -11.47
C LEU A 816 -6.16 15.43 -12.44
N GLN A 817 -7.00 16.43 -12.69
CA GLN A 817 -6.73 17.37 -13.78
C GLN A 817 -5.52 18.25 -13.47
N SER A 818 -5.38 18.69 -12.23
CA SER A 818 -4.22 19.47 -11.78
C SER A 818 -2.93 18.65 -11.89
N PHE A 819 -2.98 17.40 -11.46
CA PHE A 819 -1.84 16.48 -11.53
C PHE A 819 -1.45 16.17 -12.99
N ALA A 820 -2.39 15.69 -13.80
CA ALA A 820 -2.15 15.29 -15.18
C ALA A 820 -1.63 16.45 -16.02
N THR A 821 -2.27 17.62 -15.95
CA THR A 821 -1.83 18.81 -16.72
C THR A 821 -0.41 19.23 -16.36
N THR A 822 -0.10 19.31 -15.06
CA THR A 822 1.24 19.70 -14.59
C THR A 822 2.29 18.69 -15.04
N TYR A 823 2.00 17.40 -14.82
CA TYR A 823 2.92 16.32 -15.16
C TYR A 823 3.17 16.22 -16.67
N TYR A 824 2.12 16.34 -17.48
CA TYR A 824 2.21 16.34 -18.94
C TYR A 824 3.02 17.48 -19.51
N VAL A 825 2.81 18.71 -19.01
CA VAL A 825 3.59 19.87 -19.46
C VAL A 825 5.07 19.66 -19.18
N ILE A 826 5.42 19.25 -17.95
CA ILE A 826 6.80 19.00 -17.55
C ILE A 826 7.41 17.88 -18.40
N PHE A 827 6.74 16.73 -18.48
CA PHE A 827 7.23 15.57 -19.21
C PHE A 827 7.41 15.86 -20.70
N ALA A 828 6.42 16.47 -21.34
CA ALA A 828 6.48 16.80 -22.76
C ALA A 828 7.57 17.83 -23.07
N ALA A 829 7.65 18.91 -22.30
CA ALA A 829 8.63 19.97 -22.52
C ALA A 829 10.07 19.49 -22.30
N VAL A 830 10.32 18.74 -21.22
CA VAL A 830 11.66 18.24 -20.89
C VAL A 830 12.13 17.20 -21.92
N THR A 831 11.27 16.23 -22.25
CA THR A 831 11.61 15.19 -23.23
C THR A 831 11.87 15.79 -24.61
N TYR A 832 10.98 16.68 -25.08
CA TYR A 832 11.17 17.39 -26.35
C TYR A 832 12.40 18.31 -26.34
N GLY A 833 12.68 19.00 -25.23
CA GLY A 833 13.82 19.89 -25.11
C GLY A 833 15.19 19.19 -25.23
N TYR A 834 15.28 17.92 -24.80
CA TYR A 834 16.51 17.13 -24.86
C TYR A 834 16.64 16.25 -26.10
N ILE A 835 15.53 15.80 -26.69
CA ILE A 835 15.55 14.92 -27.87
C ILE A 835 15.32 15.71 -29.18
N GLY A 836 14.46 16.73 -29.16
CA GLY A 836 14.15 17.57 -30.32
C GLY A 836 13.10 16.98 -31.27
N SER A 837 13.19 17.31 -32.55
CA SER A 837 12.20 16.92 -33.57
C SER A 837 12.10 15.41 -33.86
N GLU A 838 13.04 14.61 -33.37
CA GLU A 838 13.13 13.16 -33.63
C GLU A 838 12.42 12.31 -32.57
N VAL A 839 11.70 12.95 -31.64
CA VAL A 839 10.94 12.23 -30.61
C VAL A 839 9.90 11.30 -31.22
N LEU A 840 10.02 10.02 -30.92
CA LEU A 840 9.07 8.97 -31.29
C LEU A 840 7.84 8.96 -30.37
N SER A 841 6.81 8.24 -30.78
CA SER A 841 5.63 7.94 -29.98
C SER A 841 5.37 6.43 -30.04
N PRO A 842 5.46 5.69 -28.92
CA PRO A 842 5.59 6.19 -27.55
C PRO A 842 7.00 6.74 -27.24
N SER A 843 7.07 7.78 -26.41
CA SER A 843 8.27 8.62 -26.22
C SER A 843 9.49 7.89 -25.66
N PHE A 844 9.29 6.85 -24.85
CA PHE A 844 10.39 6.05 -24.30
C PHE A 844 11.18 5.31 -25.37
N SER A 845 10.59 5.05 -26.54
CA SER A 845 11.32 4.48 -27.68
C SER A 845 12.38 5.42 -28.25
N SER A 846 12.32 6.71 -27.93
CA SER A 846 13.31 7.72 -28.36
C SER A 846 14.57 7.71 -27.50
N LEU A 847 14.55 7.03 -26.35
CA LEU A 847 15.67 6.98 -25.43
C LEU A 847 16.71 5.96 -25.90
N PRO A 848 18.00 6.13 -25.54
CA PRO A 848 19.00 5.10 -25.77
C PRO A 848 18.55 3.76 -25.17
N THR A 849 18.86 2.65 -25.84
CA THR A 849 18.32 1.31 -25.53
C THR A 849 18.37 0.97 -24.05
N LYS A 850 19.48 1.26 -23.37
CA LYS A 850 19.64 1.06 -21.92
C LYS A 850 18.54 1.74 -21.10
N TRP A 851 18.28 3.02 -21.38
CA TRP A 851 17.32 3.83 -20.66
C TRP A 851 15.88 3.60 -21.10
N GLY A 852 15.66 3.38 -22.40
CA GLY A 852 14.34 2.99 -22.92
C GLY A 852 13.84 1.69 -22.29
N LYS A 853 14.72 0.69 -22.12
CA LYS A 853 14.39 -0.56 -21.43
C LYS A 853 14.02 -0.32 -19.97
N ALA A 854 14.80 0.49 -19.25
CA ALA A 854 14.50 0.82 -17.86
C ALA A 854 13.14 1.54 -17.73
N ALA A 855 12.87 2.54 -18.57
CA ALA A 855 11.62 3.29 -18.53
C ALA A 855 10.40 2.41 -18.85
N TYR A 856 10.47 1.59 -19.91
CA TYR A 856 9.40 0.64 -20.23
C TYR A 856 9.21 -0.43 -19.16
N GLY A 857 10.30 -0.97 -18.60
CA GLY A 857 10.24 -1.96 -17.52
C GLY A 857 9.49 -1.44 -16.29
N ILE A 858 9.77 -0.20 -15.88
CA ILE A 858 9.07 0.45 -14.76
C ILE A 858 7.63 0.82 -15.13
N ALA A 859 7.33 1.13 -16.39
CA ALA A 859 6.00 1.53 -16.84
C ALA A 859 4.99 0.36 -16.97
N ILE A 860 5.46 -0.89 -17.13
CA ILE A 860 4.61 -2.08 -17.37
C ILE A 860 3.45 -2.22 -16.37
N PRO A 861 3.65 -2.11 -15.04
CA PRO A 861 2.55 -2.20 -14.08
C PRO A 861 1.43 -1.20 -14.39
N ASN A 862 1.77 0.00 -14.84
CA ASN A 862 0.75 0.98 -15.20
C ASN A 862 0.06 0.71 -16.52
N LEU A 863 0.81 0.30 -17.55
CA LEU A 863 0.23 -0.12 -18.83
C LEU A 863 -0.79 -1.25 -18.61
N LEU A 864 -0.48 -2.17 -17.70
CA LEU A 864 -1.31 -3.32 -17.37
C LEU A 864 -2.60 -2.92 -16.64
N ILE A 865 -2.48 -2.08 -15.61
CA ILE A 865 -3.64 -1.64 -14.81
C ILE A 865 -4.51 -0.65 -15.57
N ALA A 866 -3.94 0.27 -16.35
CA ALA A 866 -4.72 1.13 -17.24
C ALA A 866 -5.51 0.29 -18.25
N GLY A 867 -4.90 -0.73 -18.86
CA GLY A 867 -5.58 -1.67 -19.75
C GLY A 867 -6.72 -2.44 -19.05
N SER A 868 -6.47 -2.92 -17.83
CA SER A 868 -7.48 -3.69 -17.08
C SER A 868 -8.67 -2.84 -16.67
N LEU A 869 -8.46 -1.55 -16.37
CA LEU A 869 -9.53 -0.59 -16.08
C LEU A 869 -10.48 -0.40 -17.26
N TYR A 870 -9.96 -0.35 -18.49
CA TYR A 870 -10.78 -0.24 -19.71
C TYR A 870 -11.61 -1.49 -19.97
N VAL A 871 -10.97 -2.67 -19.91
CA VAL A 871 -11.66 -3.97 -20.04
C VAL A 871 -12.75 -4.09 -18.98
N HIS A 872 -12.41 -3.84 -17.72
CA HIS A 872 -13.32 -3.93 -16.60
C HIS A 872 -14.51 -2.96 -16.75
N THR A 873 -14.27 -1.71 -17.17
CA THR A 873 -15.35 -0.72 -17.39
C THR A 873 -16.32 -1.20 -18.47
N ALA A 874 -15.79 -1.64 -19.62
CA ALA A 874 -16.59 -2.16 -20.72
C ALA A 874 -17.45 -3.36 -20.29
N SER A 875 -16.84 -4.34 -19.62
CA SER A 875 -17.53 -5.52 -19.10
C SER A 875 -18.59 -5.13 -18.06
N LYS A 876 -18.31 -4.17 -17.18
CA LYS A 876 -19.26 -3.68 -16.16
C LYS A 876 -20.47 -2.98 -16.74
N ILE A 877 -20.32 -2.20 -17.81
CA ILE A 877 -21.45 -1.57 -18.50
C ILE A 877 -22.46 -2.63 -18.98
N ILE A 878 -21.97 -3.72 -19.59
CA ILE A 878 -22.82 -4.81 -20.07
C ILE A 878 -23.39 -5.62 -18.89
N PHE A 879 -22.55 -5.94 -17.90
CA PHE A 879 -22.95 -6.74 -16.75
C PHE A 879 -24.05 -6.08 -15.92
N VAL A 880 -23.91 -4.79 -15.61
CA VAL A 880 -24.93 -4.01 -14.89
C VAL A 880 -26.21 -3.90 -15.72
N ARG A 881 -26.11 -3.78 -17.05
CA ARG A 881 -27.29 -3.77 -17.93
C ARG A 881 -28.06 -5.10 -17.88
N MET A 882 -27.36 -6.23 -17.85
CA MET A 882 -27.97 -7.57 -17.79
C MET A 882 -28.60 -7.87 -16.42
N PHE A 883 -27.92 -7.48 -15.33
CA PHE A 883 -28.27 -7.94 -13.98
C PHE A 883 -28.74 -6.84 -13.02
N ARG A 884 -29.04 -5.61 -13.50
CA ARG A 884 -29.44 -4.45 -12.68
C ARG A 884 -30.47 -4.76 -11.59
N ASN A 885 -31.46 -5.58 -11.92
CA ASN A 885 -32.57 -5.94 -11.04
C ASN A 885 -32.52 -7.43 -10.62
N SER A 886 -31.32 -8.03 -10.57
CA SER A 886 -31.15 -9.46 -10.29
C SER A 886 -30.19 -9.71 -9.13
N ARG A 887 -30.42 -10.79 -8.38
CA ARG A 887 -29.53 -11.24 -7.29
C ARG A 887 -28.08 -11.46 -7.75
N HIS A 888 -27.86 -11.74 -9.04
CA HIS A 888 -26.54 -12.02 -9.61
C HIS A 888 -25.60 -10.81 -9.55
N LEU A 889 -26.13 -9.60 -9.42
CA LEU A 889 -25.34 -8.38 -9.24
C LEU A 889 -24.66 -8.32 -7.87
N HIS A 890 -25.37 -8.73 -6.82
CA HIS A 890 -24.97 -8.54 -5.42
C HIS A 890 -24.56 -9.83 -4.68
N SER A 891 -24.82 -11.01 -5.25
CA SER A 891 -24.50 -12.30 -4.62
C SER A 891 -23.42 -13.08 -5.37
N ASN A 892 -22.68 -13.91 -4.64
CA ASN A 892 -21.66 -14.81 -5.21
C ASN A 892 -22.29 -16.04 -5.90
N THR A 893 -22.85 -15.83 -7.08
CA THR A 893 -23.50 -16.89 -7.88
C THR A 893 -22.61 -17.37 -9.02
N ILE A 894 -22.73 -18.66 -9.38
CA ILE A 894 -22.00 -19.26 -10.51
C ILE A 894 -22.35 -18.53 -11.82
N VAL A 895 -23.64 -18.21 -12.03
CA VAL A 895 -24.10 -17.47 -13.22
C VAL A 895 -23.50 -16.06 -13.27
N GLY A 896 -23.47 -15.35 -12.14
CA GLY A 896 -22.88 -14.00 -12.07
C GLY A 896 -21.38 -14.01 -12.34
N TRP A 897 -20.63 -14.93 -11.74
CA TRP A 897 -19.18 -15.06 -11.99
C TRP A 897 -18.88 -15.56 -13.40
N GLY A 898 -19.63 -16.53 -13.92
CA GLY A 898 -19.47 -17.05 -15.28
C GLY A 898 -19.72 -15.98 -16.34
N ALA A 899 -20.80 -15.20 -16.21
CA ALA A 899 -21.09 -14.08 -17.10
C ALA A 899 -20.01 -12.98 -17.01
N TRP A 900 -19.53 -12.67 -15.79
CA TRP A 900 -18.49 -11.67 -15.59
C TRP A 900 -17.15 -12.06 -16.25
N ILE A 901 -16.67 -13.28 -16.00
CA ILE A 901 -15.44 -13.79 -16.60
C ILE A 901 -15.58 -13.86 -18.12
N GLY A 902 -16.72 -14.35 -18.62
CA GLY A 902 -16.99 -14.40 -20.06
C GLY A 902 -16.95 -13.02 -20.73
N LEU A 903 -17.55 -12.00 -20.10
CA LEU A 903 -17.52 -10.62 -20.60
C LEU A 903 -16.10 -10.04 -20.58
N CYS A 904 -15.31 -10.25 -19.52
CA CYS A 904 -13.94 -9.76 -19.46
C CYS A 904 -13.06 -10.39 -20.55
N THR A 905 -13.19 -11.71 -20.74
CA THR A 905 -12.46 -12.44 -21.78
C THR A 905 -12.85 -11.96 -23.18
N PHE A 906 -14.16 -11.80 -23.45
CA PHE A 906 -14.64 -11.34 -24.75
C PHE A 906 -14.13 -9.93 -25.09
N ILE A 907 -14.26 -8.98 -24.14
CA ILE A 907 -13.78 -7.60 -24.31
C ILE A 907 -12.26 -7.55 -24.50
N THR A 908 -11.50 -8.33 -23.74
CA THR A 908 -10.04 -8.41 -23.89
C THR A 908 -9.66 -8.98 -25.26
N GLY A 909 -10.39 -9.98 -25.75
CA GLY A 909 -10.19 -10.55 -27.08
C GLY A 909 -10.39 -9.50 -28.18
N LEU A 910 -11.45 -8.69 -28.10
CA LEU A 910 -11.67 -7.60 -29.05
C LEU A 910 -10.57 -6.54 -28.99
N ALA A 911 -10.14 -6.16 -27.78
CA ALA A 911 -9.05 -5.21 -27.58
C ALA A 911 -7.72 -5.73 -28.17
N PHE A 912 -7.43 -7.03 -27.99
CA PHE A 912 -6.27 -7.69 -28.58
C PHE A 912 -6.33 -7.67 -30.12
N LEU A 913 -7.48 -8.00 -30.72
CA LEU A 913 -7.64 -7.95 -32.18
C LEU A 913 -7.40 -6.55 -32.75
N LEU A 914 -7.85 -5.49 -32.05
CA LEU A 914 -7.58 -4.11 -32.46
C LEU A 914 -6.10 -3.74 -32.33
N ALA A 915 -5.45 -4.15 -31.24
CA ALA A 915 -4.02 -3.90 -31.01
C ALA A 915 -3.15 -4.51 -32.12
N VAL A 916 -3.50 -5.71 -32.59
CA VAL A 916 -2.79 -6.40 -33.67
C VAL A 916 -3.21 -5.91 -35.06
N GLY A 917 -4.47 -5.50 -35.22
CA GLY A 917 -4.99 -5.01 -36.50
C GLY A 917 -4.48 -3.62 -36.88
N VAL A 918 -4.23 -2.74 -35.90
CA VAL A 918 -3.65 -1.41 -36.10
C VAL A 918 -2.41 -1.26 -35.20
N PRO A 919 -1.26 -1.85 -35.58
CA PRO A 919 -0.07 -1.96 -34.72
C PRO A 919 0.73 -0.65 -34.65
N ILE A 920 0.08 0.50 -34.83
CA ILE A 920 0.71 1.82 -34.73
C ILE A 920 -0.03 2.63 -33.67
N PHE A 921 0.75 2.96 -32.64
CA PHE A 921 0.27 3.62 -31.44
C PHE A 921 -0.51 4.90 -31.74
N ASN A 922 0.10 5.88 -32.42
CA ASN A 922 -0.55 7.17 -32.73
C ASN A 922 -1.83 7.04 -33.57
N TYR A 923 -1.91 6.07 -34.50
CA TYR A 923 -3.09 5.90 -35.36
C TYR A 923 -4.28 5.36 -34.56
N LEU A 924 -4.02 4.38 -33.70
CA LEU A 924 -5.05 3.83 -32.82
C LEU A 924 -5.55 4.90 -31.83
N LEU A 925 -4.65 5.69 -31.25
CA LEU A 925 -5.02 6.81 -30.36
C LEU A 925 -5.77 7.93 -31.12
N GLY A 926 -5.36 8.24 -32.35
CA GLY A 926 -5.97 9.26 -33.20
C GLY A 926 -7.43 8.92 -33.55
N ILE A 927 -7.72 7.69 -33.97
CA ILE A 927 -9.09 7.23 -34.21
C ILE A 927 -9.91 7.28 -32.92
N ALA A 928 -9.38 6.73 -31.82
CA ALA A 928 -10.12 6.64 -30.56
C ALA A 928 -10.48 8.04 -30.01
N SER A 929 -9.52 8.95 -29.99
CA SER A 929 -9.72 10.32 -29.52
C SER A 929 -10.64 11.13 -30.43
N SER A 930 -10.51 10.99 -31.75
CA SER A 930 -11.34 11.74 -32.69
C SER A 930 -12.78 11.24 -32.73
N ALA A 931 -12.99 9.92 -32.83
CA ALA A 931 -14.32 9.34 -32.96
C ALA A 931 -15.14 9.44 -31.66
N PHE A 932 -14.48 9.29 -30.51
CA PHE A 932 -15.17 9.11 -29.23
C PHE A 932 -14.71 10.10 -28.16
N GLY A 933 -13.39 10.29 -28.00
CA GLY A 933 -12.84 11.23 -27.01
C GLY A 933 -13.35 12.67 -27.19
N ALA A 934 -13.46 13.11 -28.46
CA ALA A 934 -14.01 14.40 -28.85
C ALA A 934 -15.43 14.62 -28.30
N TRP A 935 -16.26 13.57 -28.27
CA TRP A 935 -17.62 13.65 -27.75
C TRP A 935 -17.68 13.47 -26.24
N PHE A 936 -17.10 12.38 -25.70
CA PHE A 936 -17.26 12.05 -24.28
C PHE A 936 -16.55 13.04 -23.33
N THR A 937 -15.47 13.67 -23.79
CA THR A 937 -14.70 14.62 -22.99
C THR A 937 -15.04 16.05 -23.32
N TYR A 938 -15.15 16.38 -24.61
CA TYR A 938 -15.21 17.77 -25.07
C TYR A 938 -16.55 18.19 -25.69
N GLY A 939 -17.46 17.28 -26.04
CA GLY A 939 -18.71 17.61 -26.73
C GLY A 939 -19.96 17.49 -25.86
N ILE A 940 -20.22 16.27 -25.35
CA ILE A 940 -21.46 15.91 -24.64
C ILE A 940 -21.66 16.73 -23.36
N ALA A 941 -20.58 17.18 -22.72
CA ALA A 941 -20.67 18.03 -21.54
C ALA A 941 -21.49 19.31 -21.77
N GLY A 942 -21.38 19.92 -22.96
CA GLY A 942 -22.22 21.06 -23.35
C GLY A 942 -23.71 20.68 -23.43
N MET A 943 -24.02 19.46 -23.89
CA MET A 943 -25.39 18.94 -23.94
C MET A 943 -25.96 18.77 -22.52
N PHE A 944 -25.17 18.29 -21.56
CA PHE A 944 -25.60 18.20 -20.16
C PHE A 944 -26.02 19.56 -19.59
N TRP A 945 -25.24 20.61 -19.87
CA TRP A 945 -25.56 21.96 -19.38
C TRP A 945 -26.82 22.53 -20.04
N LEU A 946 -26.99 22.35 -21.36
CA LEU A 946 -28.17 22.81 -22.08
C LEU A 946 -29.44 22.09 -21.62
N HIS A 947 -29.40 20.76 -21.53
CA HIS A 947 -30.50 19.95 -21.03
C HIS A 947 -30.88 20.34 -19.61
N TYR A 948 -29.89 20.50 -18.72
CA TYR A 948 -30.11 20.92 -17.34
C TYR A 948 -30.78 22.30 -17.26
N THR A 949 -30.25 23.28 -17.99
CA THR A 949 -30.79 24.66 -17.96
C THR A 949 -32.17 24.73 -18.60
N TYR A 950 -32.47 23.86 -19.57
CA TYR A 950 -33.78 23.76 -20.19
C TYR A 950 -34.83 23.21 -19.23
N HIS A 951 -34.49 22.22 -18.40
CA HIS A 951 -35.40 21.60 -17.44
C HIS A 951 -35.35 22.19 -16.02
N ASP A 952 -34.73 23.35 -15.83
CA ASP A 952 -34.62 24.02 -14.52
C ASP A 952 -36.01 24.51 -14.03
N GLY A 953 -36.40 24.15 -12.81
CA GLY A 953 -37.76 24.35 -12.28
C GLY A 953 -38.16 25.82 -12.07
N ASN A 954 -37.20 26.74 -12.03
CA ASN A 954 -37.42 28.19 -11.86
C ASN A 954 -37.51 28.94 -13.20
N GLY A 955 -38.42 28.50 -14.08
CA GLY A 955 -38.67 29.15 -15.37
C GLY A 955 -37.84 28.59 -16.54
N GLY A 956 -37.70 27.26 -16.59
CA GLY A 956 -37.06 26.50 -17.66
C GLY A 956 -37.65 26.73 -19.06
N GLY A 957 -37.00 26.12 -20.06
CA GLY A 957 -37.26 26.29 -21.49
C GLY A 957 -36.27 27.25 -22.16
N PHE A 958 -36.55 27.62 -23.40
CA PHE A 958 -35.68 28.50 -24.20
C PHE A 958 -35.41 29.87 -23.54
N GLN A 959 -36.30 30.34 -22.67
CA GLN A 959 -36.13 31.58 -21.91
C GLN A 959 -34.95 31.48 -20.93
N ALA A 960 -34.70 30.30 -20.35
CA ALA A 960 -33.62 30.07 -19.40
C ALA A 960 -32.24 30.19 -20.06
N TRP A 961 -32.11 29.73 -21.31
CA TRP A 961 -30.91 29.93 -22.11
C TRP A 961 -30.67 31.41 -22.43
N LYS A 962 -31.73 32.15 -22.80
CA LYS A 962 -31.63 33.59 -23.05
C LYS A 962 -31.22 34.40 -21.80
N ARG A 963 -31.60 33.93 -20.61
CA ARG A 963 -31.23 34.56 -19.32
C ARG A 963 -29.78 34.30 -18.92
N LYS A 964 -29.15 33.23 -19.42
CA LYS A 964 -27.75 32.83 -19.12
C LYS A 964 -26.91 32.78 -20.40
N PRO A 965 -26.77 33.90 -21.14
CA PRO A 965 -26.20 33.89 -22.50
C PRO A 965 -24.75 33.39 -22.53
N ALA A 966 -23.94 33.72 -21.53
CA ALA A 966 -22.55 33.25 -21.45
C ALA A 966 -22.45 31.72 -21.26
N GLY A 967 -23.30 31.14 -20.41
CA GLY A 967 -23.35 29.70 -20.19
C GLY A 967 -23.86 28.94 -21.41
N THR A 968 -24.90 29.46 -22.07
CA THR A 968 -25.41 28.90 -23.32
C THR A 968 -24.38 28.96 -24.43
N ALA A 969 -23.69 30.10 -24.59
CA ALA A 969 -22.61 30.23 -25.56
C ALA A 969 -21.49 29.22 -25.29
N ALA A 970 -21.03 29.11 -24.03
CA ALA A 970 -19.99 28.14 -23.66
C ALA A 970 -20.42 26.69 -23.94
N ALA A 971 -21.67 26.32 -23.63
CA ALA A 971 -22.20 24.99 -23.89
C ALA A 971 -22.33 24.67 -25.39
N VAL A 972 -22.79 25.62 -26.21
CA VAL A 972 -22.85 25.47 -27.67
C VAL A 972 -21.45 25.38 -28.27
N LEU A 973 -20.52 26.23 -27.84
CA LEU A 973 -19.11 26.17 -28.27
C LEU A 973 -18.44 24.85 -27.90
N THR A 974 -18.78 24.29 -26.73
CA THR A 974 -18.31 22.95 -26.30
C THR A 974 -18.78 21.88 -27.30
N ILE A 975 -20.06 21.88 -27.68
CA ILE A 975 -20.61 20.93 -28.67
C ILE A 975 -19.94 21.11 -30.04
N LEU A 976 -19.78 22.36 -30.50
CA LEU A 976 -19.14 22.65 -31.78
C LEU A 976 -17.65 22.25 -31.79
N ALA A 977 -16.94 22.45 -30.68
CA ALA A 977 -15.56 21.99 -30.54
C ALA A 977 -15.46 20.46 -30.62
N GLY A 978 -16.32 19.73 -29.90
CA GLY A 978 -16.39 18.27 -30.00
C GLY A 978 -16.70 17.79 -31.43
N ALA A 979 -17.66 18.44 -32.11
CA ALA A 979 -18.00 18.12 -33.50
C ALA A 979 -16.84 18.40 -34.47
N PHE A 980 -16.15 19.54 -34.30
CA PHE A 980 -14.99 19.90 -35.12
C PHE A 980 -13.83 18.94 -34.92
N ILE A 981 -13.47 18.63 -33.67
CA ILE A 981 -12.42 17.64 -33.35
C ILE A 981 -12.77 16.27 -33.93
N CYS A 982 -14.03 15.86 -33.85
CA CYS A 982 -14.49 14.61 -34.43
C CYS A 982 -14.33 14.58 -35.95
N ILE A 983 -14.86 15.58 -36.67
CA ILE A 983 -14.84 15.60 -38.14
C ILE A 983 -13.40 15.73 -38.67
N ALA A 984 -12.68 16.74 -38.20
CA ALA A 984 -11.31 17.00 -38.65
C ALA A 984 -10.36 15.87 -38.21
N GLY A 985 -10.51 15.38 -36.98
CA GLY A 985 -9.67 14.32 -36.41
C GLY A 985 -9.87 12.97 -37.11
N LEU A 986 -11.12 12.60 -37.42
CA LEU A 986 -11.41 11.40 -38.20
C LEU A 986 -10.86 11.51 -39.62
N TYR A 987 -11.06 12.64 -40.27
CA TYR A 987 -10.53 12.86 -41.62
C TYR A 987 -9.01 12.67 -41.67
N VAL A 988 -8.27 13.33 -40.76
CA VAL A 988 -6.80 13.22 -40.74
C VAL A 988 -6.32 11.84 -40.31
N SER A 989 -6.98 11.19 -39.33
CA SER A 989 -6.58 9.86 -38.85
C SER A 989 -6.82 8.78 -39.89
N ILE A 990 -7.98 8.79 -40.56
CA ILE A 990 -8.31 7.83 -41.63
C ILE A 990 -7.36 7.98 -42.79
N LYS A 991 -7.14 9.23 -43.26
CA LYS A 991 -6.22 9.48 -44.36
C LYS A 991 -4.78 9.11 -43.99
N ALA A 992 -4.31 9.41 -42.77
CA ALA A 992 -2.98 9.01 -42.31
C ALA A 992 -2.77 7.48 -42.35
N ILE A 993 -3.80 6.71 -42.00
CA ILE A 993 -3.75 5.24 -42.05
C ILE A 993 -3.73 4.75 -43.50
N ILE A 994 -4.59 5.30 -44.37
CA ILE A 994 -4.62 4.93 -45.80
C ILE A 994 -3.28 5.23 -46.47
N ASP A 995 -2.76 6.46 -46.30
CA ASP A 995 -1.48 6.89 -46.87
C ASP A 995 -0.35 5.99 -46.35
N ALA A 996 -0.36 5.66 -45.06
CA ALA A 996 0.67 4.81 -44.46
C ALA A 996 0.67 3.36 -44.97
N TYR A 997 -0.51 2.77 -45.25
CA TYR A 997 -0.61 1.46 -45.90
C TYR A 997 -0.20 1.52 -47.38
N ALA A 998 -0.57 2.60 -48.10
CA ALA A 998 -0.23 2.77 -49.51
C ALA A 998 1.29 2.91 -49.72
N ASP A 999 1.96 3.62 -48.82
CA ASP A 999 3.40 3.89 -48.89
C ASP A 999 4.26 2.74 -48.30
N GLY A 1000 3.64 1.66 -47.84
CA GLY A 1000 4.35 0.50 -47.25
C GLY A 1000 5.03 0.78 -45.91
N THR A 1001 4.64 1.87 -45.23
CA THR A 1001 5.20 2.25 -43.92
C THR A 1001 4.64 1.43 -42.76
N ILE A 1002 3.54 0.71 -42.98
CA ILE A 1002 2.92 -0.23 -42.03
C ILE A 1002 3.05 -1.65 -42.56
N ALA A 1003 3.45 -2.58 -41.70
CA ALA A 1003 3.38 -4.02 -42.00
C ALA A 1003 1.92 -4.49 -42.13
N GLU A 1004 1.69 -5.61 -42.82
CA GLU A 1004 0.34 -6.17 -42.97
C GLU A 1004 -0.31 -6.46 -41.60
N ALA A 1005 -1.63 -6.34 -41.50
CA ALA A 1005 -2.33 -6.67 -40.27
C ALA A 1005 -2.04 -8.13 -39.88
N PHE A 1006 -1.84 -8.40 -38.58
CA PHE A 1006 -1.47 -9.73 -38.07
C PHE A 1006 -0.09 -10.24 -38.51
N SER A 1007 0.79 -9.35 -38.99
CA SER A 1007 2.17 -9.71 -39.33
C SER A 1007 3.07 -9.94 -38.10
N CYS A 1008 4.05 -10.81 -38.32
CA CYS A 1008 5.32 -10.85 -37.62
C CYS A 1008 6.36 -10.19 -38.54
#